data_AF-A0A1G2YXF9-F1
#
_entry.id   AF-A0A1G2YXF9-F1
#
_cell.length_a   1.000
_cell.length_b   1.000
_cell.length_c   1.000
_cell.angle_alpha   90.00
_cell.angle_beta   90.00
_cell.angle_gamma   90.00
#
_symmetry.space_group_name_H-M   'P 1'
#
loop_
_entity.id
_entity.type
_entity.pdbx_description
1 polymer ?
#
loop_
_entity_poly.entity_id
_entity_poly.type
_entity_poly.pdbx_seq_one_letter_code
_entity_poly.pdbx_strand_id
1 'polypeptide(L)'
;MQEAYNNSARAPVEGRAGGWIAASRGRIVQLAVAALILVAAGVLFDHLLRPLGGAVAWAEVTRRFQAVPFFSAAIYMKEDATSEPTQMELWMSQDGRIRLRIGTQVVFARGGAALQAYDIKSRQPVEPDERARVFIGKINEAGELSLDAIIKVMFGGQTTEVTPLVNPDAVISQDMVVFDVEIPDTPEWVRIWALRESRLPVRITVWDPRDGETMDAIFTYSREQPAEFFDPNAFQTLLENRSAGSQVNVAYAFLTDPGGRNITPEEMFAQSGYHVPQVEQAGITPDGAVWVIAAKGDNRMPNGYSFFGFGKLEDDLGREYRRVYASHRTATDQSMEAFVPADYPFDGRVPGKLILVCEVDDCRPRARREVIGTVELANWRQGQSWPDGTIDVNERAFRTQMAMVHGDNGDFAKAEHILSTIQGRPEEDPAALGRERVRLRILVQQDKYAAAVALGERLMPLLEGKYQDWHGFVPTPTIFRDYVRALVYAGQLDEAKHVWQRIKNIEPQLHPGLSEAARAHIAEAIRHDFENSLLVMVPELSGKAHLTISQLNDIFGIDIKKDELFKDETFWDWNPEFEKPKYRNWERHLAELAEYYRSHPLPASMEILAHAGNEEYGGHPNKMPGVDGYEVHLLSGTLAHHALFYRYPESVGRVRVEPGVADVTFDHDLVYRAGTPWLQMSEFVLDSFGLEIVEVNEPRQVWVARHDARELKDYREVLAPVPHDVSPGRKVGTASSGSSGGFGVTFLFNDFMADQNQDARGDGILIVDETGINEKVSRESPCWERPEAIDMARKWFADEFGITFTEETRTMTTYVIRRKG
;
A
#
# COMPACT_ATOMS: atom_id res chain seq x y z
N MET A 1 -39.00 27.20 14.03
CA MET A 1 -37.71 26.52 13.79
C MET A 1 -37.05 26.00 15.06
N GLN A 2 -36.75 26.84 16.06
CA GLN A 2 -36.10 26.41 17.32
C GLN A 2 -36.94 25.41 18.16
N GLU A 3 -38.27 25.57 18.21
CA GLU A 3 -39.16 24.68 19.00
C GLU A 3 -39.34 23.29 18.38
N ALA A 4 -39.31 23.18 17.04
CA ALA A 4 -39.35 21.89 16.36
C ALA A 4 -38.05 21.08 16.60
N TYR A 5 -36.91 21.78 16.63
CA TYR A 5 -35.60 21.21 16.94
C TYR A 5 -35.48 20.73 18.40
N ASN A 6 -36.12 21.43 19.34
CA ASN A 6 -36.08 21.04 20.76
C ASN A 6 -37.01 19.86 21.09
N ASN A 7 -38.04 19.60 20.27
CA ASN A 7 -38.99 18.51 20.50
C ASN A 7 -38.50 17.16 19.94
N SER A 8 -37.62 17.15 18.93
CA SER A 8 -37.03 15.91 18.38
C SER A 8 -35.91 15.34 19.24
N ALA A 9 -35.24 16.16 20.05
CA ALA A 9 -34.09 15.77 20.88
C ALA A 9 -34.41 14.92 22.13
N ARG A 10 -35.66 14.45 22.32
CA ARG A 10 -36.09 13.74 23.55
C ARG A 10 -36.67 12.33 23.35
N ALA A 11 -36.65 11.77 22.14
CA ALA A 11 -37.09 10.38 21.93
C ALA A 11 -35.90 9.40 21.98
N PRO A 12 -35.98 8.27 22.72
CA PRO A 12 -34.92 7.27 22.74
C PRO A 12 -34.88 6.50 21.40
N VAL A 13 -33.66 6.30 20.89
CA VAL A 13 -33.36 5.56 19.66
C VAL A 13 -33.38 4.07 19.95
N GLU A 14 -34.44 3.37 19.55
CA GLU A 14 -34.41 1.92 19.37
C GLU A 14 -33.90 1.61 17.96
N GLY A 15 -32.79 0.88 17.89
CA GLY A 15 -32.12 0.52 16.64
C GLY A 15 -33.02 -0.31 15.71
N ARG A 16 -33.18 0.17 14.48
CA ARG A 16 -33.73 -0.60 13.35
C ARG A 16 -32.74 -0.54 12.18
N ALA A 17 -31.93 -1.58 12.06
CA ALA A 17 -31.27 -1.92 10.81
C ALA A 17 -32.31 -2.55 9.86
N GLY A 18 -32.42 -2.03 8.63
CA GLY A 18 -33.29 -2.55 7.57
C GLY A 18 -34.51 -1.66 7.27
N GLY A 19 -34.28 -0.51 6.62
CA GLY A 19 -35.18 0.64 6.65
C GLY A 19 -36.03 0.97 5.42
N TRP A 20 -35.99 0.24 4.29
CA TRP A 20 -36.90 0.53 3.15
C TRP A 20 -37.96 -0.55 2.91
N ILE A 21 -37.61 -1.82 3.15
CA ILE A 21 -38.50 -2.98 2.87
C ILE A 21 -39.58 -3.14 3.96
N ALA A 22 -39.33 -2.69 5.19
CA ALA A 22 -40.29 -2.80 6.30
C ALA A 22 -41.33 -1.66 6.33
N ALA A 23 -41.00 -0.47 5.82
CA ALA A 23 -41.87 0.70 5.86
C ALA A 23 -43.05 0.61 4.88
N SER A 24 -42.86 -0.06 3.73
CA SER A 24 -43.89 -0.15 2.67
C SER A 24 -44.99 -1.18 2.91
N ARG A 25 -44.82 -2.11 3.87
CA ARG A 25 -45.85 -3.11 4.23
C ARG A 25 -46.83 -2.67 5.34
N GLY A 26 -46.58 -1.54 6.00
CA GLY A 26 -47.24 -1.21 7.27
C GLY A 26 -48.41 -0.21 7.24
N ARG A 27 -48.74 0.42 6.10
CA ARG A 27 -49.76 1.50 6.09
C ARG A 27 -50.78 1.33 4.98
N ILE A 28 -51.67 0.36 5.14
CA ILE A 28 -52.93 0.27 4.41
C ILE A 28 -54.03 0.04 5.44
N VAL A 29 -54.77 1.09 5.84
CA VAL A 29 -56.20 1.04 6.23
C VAL A 29 -56.81 2.47 6.19
N GLN A 30 -57.76 2.64 5.26
CA GLN A 30 -59.03 3.42 5.26
C GLN A 30 -59.08 4.91 5.73
N LEU A 31 -59.56 5.80 4.85
CA LEU A 31 -60.98 6.20 4.73
C LEU A 31 -61.22 7.13 3.52
N ALA A 32 -62.47 7.22 3.10
CA ALA A 32 -62.96 7.83 1.86
C ALA A 32 -63.58 9.23 2.06
N VAL A 33 -63.77 9.92 0.91
CA VAL A 33 -64.69 11.04 0.61
C VAL A 33 -64.23 12.47 0.95
N ALA A 34 -63.92 13.25 -0.10
CA ALA A 34 -64.67 14.48 -0.48
C ALA A 34 -64.11 15.09 -1.79
N ALA A 35 -64.69 14.70 -2.92
CA ALA A 35 -64.59 15.45 -4.17
C ALA A 35 -65.73 16.50 -4.22
N LEU A 36 -65.49 17.62 -4.91
CA LEU A 36 -66.32 18.83 -5.09
C LEU A 36 -66.06 19.95 -4.07
N ILE A 37 -65.15 20.88 -4.40
CA ILE A 37 -65.28 22.35 -4.20
C ILE A 37 -64.11 23.14 -4.85
N LEU A 38 -62.97 22.54 -5.23
CA LEU A 38 -61.78 23.31 -5.64
C LEU A 38 -61.70 23.78 -7.11
N VAL A 39 -62.65 23.45 -7.99
CA VAL A 39 -62.64 23.95 -9.39
C VAL A 39 -63.28 25.35 -9.53
N ALA A 40 -63.98 25.86 -8.51
CA ALA A 40 -64.67 27.15 -8.60
C ALA A 40 -63.87 28.36 -8.07
N ALA A 41 -62.80 28.16 -7.28
CA ALA A 41 -62.03 29.25 -6.69
C ALA A 41 -60.82 29.69 -7.55
N GLY A 42 -60.29 28.81 -8.41
CA GLY A 42 -59.11 29.10 -9.23
C GLY A 42 -59.33 30.09 -10.38
N VAL A 43 -60.58 30.27 -10.82
CA VAL A 43 -60.90 31.17 -11.96
C VAL A 43 -61.09 32.63 -11.53
N LEU A 44 -61.35 32.90 -10.24
CA LEU A 44 -61.54 34.27 -9.77
C LEU A 44 -60.24 34.99 -9.36
N PHE A 45 -59.17 34.25 -9.09
CA PHE A 45 -57.87 34.83 -8.69
C PHE A 45 -56.97 35.22 -9.87
N ASP A 46 -57.22 34.69 -11.07
CA ASP A 46 -56.38 34.90 -12.25
C ASP A 46 -56.59 36.29 -12.93
N HIS A 47 -57.62 37.04 -12.52
CA HIS A 47 -57.99 38.31 -13.17
C HIS A 47 -57.78 39.58 -12.34
N LEU A 48 -57.35 39.50 -11.07
CA LEU A 48 -57.33 40.68 -10.18
C LEU A 48 -55.96 41.15 -9.68
N LEU A 49 -54.86 40.45 -9.98
CA LEU A 49 -53.51 40.85 -9.56
C LEU A 49 -52.48 40.73 -10.70
N ARG A 50 -52.45 41.74 -11.58
CA ARG A 50 -51.22 42.18 -12.27
C ARG A 50 -51.06 43.66 -12.00
N PRO A 51 -50.01 44.07 -11.25
CA PRO A 51 -48.78 44.44 -11.94
C PRO A 51 -47.48 44.05 -11.18
N LEU A 52 -46.38 43.91 -11.94
CA LEU A 52 -44.99 43.52 -11.56
C LEU A 52 -44.68 42.02 -11.68
N GLY A 53 -43.96 41.64 -12.77
CA GLY A 53 -43.19 40.40 -12.90
C GLY A 53 -43.97 39.07 -12.83
N GLY A 54 -44.20 38.43 -13.98
CA GLY A 54 -44.96 37.17 -14.11
C GLY A 54 -44.64 36.11 -13.06
N ALA A 55 -45.60 35.85 -12.17
CA ALA A 55 -45.58 34.71 -11.27
C ALA A 55 -45.84 33.44 -12.09
N VAL A 56 -44.91 32.48 -12.07
CA VAL A 56 -45.07 31.18 -12.71
C VAL A 56 -45.92 30.30 -11.80
N ALA A 57 -47.07 29.86 -12.28
CA ALA A 57 -47.94 28.95 -11.53
C ALA A 57 -47.49 27.50 -11.73
N TRP A 58 -47.66 26.66 -10.69
CA TRP A 58 -47.33 25.23 -10.73
C TRP A 58 -47.97 24.50 -11.93
N ALA A 59 -49.24 24.79 -12.23
CA ALA A 59 -49.94 24.21 -13.38
C ALA A 59 -49.26 24.50 -14.73
N GLU A 60 -48.57 25.65 -14.85
CA GLU A 60 -47.79 25.96 -16.05
C GLU A 60 -46.51 25.12 -16.13
N VAL A 61 -45.87 24.84 -14.98
CA VAL A 61 -44.67 23.99 -14.88
C VAL A 61 -45.00 22.54 -15.27
N THR A 62 -46.05 21.98 -14.68
CA THR A 62 -46.50 20.60 -14.95
C THR A 62 -46.90 20.42 -16.42
N ARG A 63 -47.69 21.35 -16.97
CA ARG A 63 -48.09 21.33 -18.39
C ARG A 63 -46.88 21.44 -19.31
N ARG A 64 -45.91 22.27 -18.95
CA ARG A 64 -44.71 22.48 -19.78
C ARG A 64 -43.79 21.28 -19.74
N PHE A 65 -43.63 20.62 -18.58
CA PHE A 65 -42.89 19.38 -18.44
C PHE A 65 -43.51 18.24 -19.26
N GLN A 66 -44.84 18.08 -19.23
CA GLN A 66 -45.56 17.10 -20.05
C GLN A 66 -45.36 17.28 -21.57
N ALA A 67 -45.08 18.51 -22.01
CA ALA A 67 -44.87 18.84 -23.42
C ALA A 67 -43.42 18.63 -23.88
N VAL A 68 -42.51 18.19 -23.00
CA VAL A 68 -41.11 17.96 -23.34
C VAL A 68 -40.98 16.65 -24.13
N PRO A 69 -40.34 16.67 -25.31
CA PRO A 69 -40.17 15.46 -26.13
C PRO A 69 -39.19 14.46 -25.50
N PHE A 70 -38.22 14.95 -24.73
CA PHE A 70 -37.17 14.15 -24.10
C PHE A 70 -36.52 14.91 -22.93
N PHE A 71 -36.22 14.18 -21.86
CA PHE A 71 -35.37 14.67 -20.78
C PHE A 71 -34.45 13.56 -20.27
N SER A 72 -33.37 13.97 -19.62
CA SER A 72 -32.57 13.10 -18.76
C SER A 72 -32.58 13.62 -17.32
N ALA A 73 -32.41 12.71 -16.36
CA ALA A 73 -32.30 13.07 -14.95
C ALA A 73 -31.15 12.32 -14.28
N ALA A 74 -30.33 13.03 -13.51
CA ALA A 74 -29.39 12.45 -12.58
C ALA A 74 -30.03 12.45 -11.19
N ILE A 75 -30.19 11.27 -10.60
CA ILE A 75 -30.88 11.08 -9.33
C ILE A 75 -29.86 10.59 -8.30
N TYR A 76 -29.59 11.41 -7.30
CA TYR A 76 -28.75 11.06 -6.16
C TYR A 76 -29.63 10.64 -4.99
N MET A 77 -29.26 9.56 -4.32
CA MET A 77 -29.99 9.03 -3.17
C MET A 77 -29.03 8.79 -2.02
N LYS A 78 -29.42 9.23 -0.84
CA LYS A 78 -28.69 9.05 0.42
C LYS A 78 -29.67 8.52 1.46
N GLU A 79 -29.36 7.37 2.05
CA GLU A 79 -30.26 6.68 3.00
C GLU A 79 -30.24 7.34 4.39
N ASP A 80 -29.14 7.98 4.78
CA ASP A 80 -29.03 8.73 6.04
C ASP A 80 -27.93 9.80 5.95
N ALA A 81 -27.73 10.61 6.99
CA ALA A 81 -26.75 11.69 7.03
C ALA A 81 -25.27 11.26 6.85
N THR A 82 -24.95 9.99 7.00
CA THR A 82 -23.59 9.42 6.92
C THR A 82 -23.37 8.49 5.72
N SER A 83 -24.42 8.04 5.03
CA SER A 83 -24.26 7.15 3.87
C SER A 83 -23.58 7.84 2.68
N GLU A 84 -22.81 7.07 1.89
CA GLU A 84 -22.34 7.53 0.59
C GLU A 84 -23.54 7.67 -0.39
N PRO A 85 -23.59 8.73 -1.19
CA PRO A 85 -24.66 8.92 -2.15
C PRO A 85 -24.55 7.90 -3.30
N THR A 86 -25.68 7.28 -3.63
CA THR A 86 -25.81 6.43 -4.82
C THR A 86 -26.42 7.24 -5.97
N GLN A 87 -26.02 6.93 -7.21
CA GLN A 87 -26.48 7.65 -8.40
C GLN A 87 -27.28 6.71 -9.33
N MET A 88 -28.39 7.23 -9.85
CA MET A 88 -29.11 6.69 -11.01
C MET A 88 -29.13 7.73 -12.12
N GLU A 89 -28.94 7.29 -13.36
CA GLU A 89 -29.10 8.11 -14.56
C GLU A 89 -30.32 7.63 -15.34
N LEU A 90 -31.24 8.53 -15.62
CA LEU A 90 -32.49 8.25 -16.32
C LEU A 90 -32.49 9.01 -17.65
N TRP A 91 -32.89 8.33 -18.72
CA TRP A 91 -33.24 8.93 -19.99
C TRP A 91 -34.64 8.49 -20.37
N MET A 92 -35.50 9.46 -20.71
CA MET A 92 -36.89 9.18 -21.01
C MET A 92 -37.37 10.02 -22.19
N SER A 93 -37.98 9.35 -23.16
CA SER A 93 -38.66 9.97 -24.29
C SER A 93 -40.16 10.14 -24.01
N GLN A 94 -40.79 11.05 -24.74
CA GLN A 94 -42.23 11.29 -24.67
C GLN A 94 -43.08 10.08 -25.10
N ASP A 95 -42.55 9.22 -25.98
CA ASP A 95 -43.21 7.97 -26.40
C ASP A 95 -43.05 6.81 -25.38
N GLY A 96 -42.50 7.12 -24.19
CA GLY A 96 -42.44 6.20 -23.05
C GLY A 96 -41.30 5.19 -23.12
N ARG A 97 -40.27 5.42 -23.94
CA ARG A 97 -39.02 4.63 -23.91
C ARG A 97 -38.15 5.14 -22.78
N ILE A 98 -37.62 4.21 -22.00
CA ILE A 98 -36.82 4.48 -20.82
C ILE A 98 -35.52 3.68 -20.93
N ARG A 99 -34.41 4.37 -20.68
CA ARG A 99 -33.13 3.77 -20.34
C ARG A 99 -32.71 4.28 -18.98
N LEU A 100 -32.27 3.39 -18.11
CA LEU A 100 -31.84 3.71 -16.75
C LEU A 100 -30.50 3.04 -16.50
N ARG A 101 -29.55 3.78 -15.93
CA ARG A 101 -28.28 3.22 -15.44
C ARG A 101 -28.23 3.31 -13.91
N ILE A 102 -27.88 2.20 -13.27
CA ILE A 102 -27.63 2.11 -11.83
C ILE A 102 -26.47 1.15 -11.58
N GLY A 103 -25.41 1.64 -10.91
CA GLY A 103 -24.17 0.87 -10.73
C GLY A 103 -23.60 0.35 -12.05
N THR A 104 -23.49 -0.98 -12.17
CA THR A 104 -23.03 -1.68 -13.39
C THR A 104 -24.16 -2.11 -14.32
N GLN A 105 -25.43 -1.85 -13.98
CA GLN A 105 -26.57 -2.27 -14.79
C GLN A 105 -27.09 -1.15 -15.70
N VAL A 106 -27.47 -1.55 -16.92
CA VAL A 106 -28.30 -0.75 -17.83
C VAL A 106 -29.64 -1.45 -18.00
N VAL A 107 -30.72 -0.73 -17.68
CA VAL A 107 -32.10 -1.23 -17.68
C VAL A 107 -32.89 -0.49 -18.75
N PHE A 108 -33.64 -1.25 -19.55
CA PHE A 108 -34.50 -0.77 -20.62
C PHE A 108 -35.96 -1.06 -20.29
N ALA A 109 -36.82 -0.10 -20.58
CA ALA A 109 -38.26 -0.26 -20.46
C ALA A 109 -39.03 0.53 -21.52
N ARG A 110 -40.24 0.06 -21.81
CA ARG A 110 -41.21 0.75 -22.66
C ARG A 110 -42.60 0.44 -22.13
N GLY A 111 -43.47 1.45 -21.98
CA GLY A 111 -44.77 1.35 -21.28
C GLY A 111 -45.43 -0.03 -21.26
N GLY A 112 -45.43 -0.68 -20.10
CA GLY A 112 -46.07 -1.98 -19.84
C GLY A 112 -45.31 -3.23 -20.32
N ALA A 113 -44.17 -3.09 -21.00
CA ALA A 113 -43.33 -4.22 -21.42
C ALA A 113 -42.42 -4.75 -20.28
N ALA A 114 -41.97 -5.99 -20.41
CA ALA A 114 -41.00 -6.59 -19.48
C ALA A 114 -39.70 -5.79 -19.48
N LEU A 115 -39.16 -5.55 -18.27
CA LEU A 115 -37.87 -4.90 -18.09
C LEU A 115 -36.76 -5.81 -18.61
N GLN A 116 -35.84 -5.26 -19.39
CA GLN A 116 -34.61 -5.95 -19.78
C GLN A 116 -33.43 -5.24 -19.14
N ALA A 117 -32.57 -5.98 -18.45
CA ALA A 117 -31.39 -5.43 -17.80
C ALA A 117 -30.14 -6.22 -18.20
N TYR A 118 -29.05 -5.48 -18.32
CA TYR A 118 -27.75 -6.03 -18.69
C TYR A 118 -26.70 -5.50 -17.74
N ASP A 119 -25.82 -6.38 -17.27
CA ASP A 119 -24.67 -5.99 -16.46
C ASP A 119 -23.46 -5.73 -17.37
N ILE A 120 -22.92 -4.51 -17.31
CA ILE A 120 -21.83 -4.04 -18.19
C ILE A 120 -20.53 -4.79 -17.92
N LYS A 121 -20.31 -5.25 -16.68
CA LYS A 121 -19.07 -5.92 -16.25
C LYS A 121 -19.01 -7.35 -16.76
N SER A 122 -20.08 -8.11 -16.56
CA SER A 122 -20.22 -9.50 -17.02
C SER A 122 -20.66 -9.60 -18.48
N ARG A 123 -21.20 -8.52 -19.06
CA ARG A 123 -21.78 -8.46 -20.41
C ARG A 123 -22.88 -9.50 -20.63
N GLN A 124 -23.66 -9.78 -19.59
CA GLN A 124 -24.76 -10.75 -19.62
C GLN A 124 -26.10 -10.09 -19.30
N PRO A 125 -27.23 -10.65 -19.79
CA PRO A 125 -28.55 -10.35 -19.27
C PRO A 125 -28.61 -10.68 -17.78
N VAL A 126 -29.18 -9.80 -16.98
CA VAL A 126 -29.36 -9.96 -15.54
C VAL A 126 -30.77 -9.57 -15.13
N GLU A 127 -31.18 -9.98 -13.92
CA GLU A 127 -32.39 -9.45 -13.33
C GLU A 127 -32.21 -7.96 -13.01
N PRO A 128 -33.19 -7.09 -13.36
CA PRO A 128 -33.10 -5.67 -13.09
C PRO A 128 -32.94 -5.40 -11.60
N ASP A 129 -32.06 -4.46 -11.25
CA ASP A 129 -31.92 -3.95 -9.88
C ASP A 129 -33.28 -3.62 -9.26
N GLU A 130 -33.46 -3.96 -7.99
CA GLU A 130 -34.75 -3.81 -7.30
C GLU A 130 -35.21 -2.34 -7.25
N ARG A 131 -34.29 -1.38 -7.10
CA ARG A 131 -34.61 0.05 -7.11
C ARG A 131 -35.03 0.50 -8.49
N ALA A 132 -34.32 0.09 -9.53
CA ALA A 132 -34.69 0.37 -10.92
C ALA A 132 -36.07 -0.21 -11.26
N ARG A 133 -36.35 -1.44 -10.80
CA ARG A 133 -37.64 -2.11 -10.98
C ARG A 133 -38.79 -1.37 -10.31
N VAL A 134 -38.62 -0.96 -9.05
CA VAL A 134 -39.62 -0.17 -8.31
C VAL A 134 -39.83 1.20 -8.97
N PHE A 135 -38.74 1.87 -9.35
CA PHE A 135 -38.78 3.19 -9.97
C PHE A 135 -39.54 3.17 -11.31
N ILE A 136 -39.16 2.26 -12.21
CA ILE A 136 -39.82 2.13 -13.52
C ILE A 136 -41.25 1.60 -13.37
N GLY A 137 -41.49 0.67 -12.45
CA GLY A 137 -42.84 0.16 -12.16
C GLY A 137 -43.80 1.28 -11.80
N LYS A 138 -43.40 2.18 -10.90
CA LYS A 138 -44.21 3.33 -10.48
C LYS A 138 -44.42 4.38 -11.57
N ILE A 139 -43.44 4.60 -12.44
CA ILE A 139 -43.61 5.46 -13.63
C ILE A 139 -44.66 4.86 -14.56
N ASN A 140 -44.62 3.54 -14.80
CA ASN A 140 -45.60 2.85 -15.64
C ASN A 140 -47.01 2.87 -15.04
N GLU A 141 -47.15 2.74 -13.72
CA GLU A 141 -48.45 2.84 -13.01
C GLU A 141 -49.12 4.21 -13.19
N ALA A 142 -48.33 5.28 -13.35
CA ALA A 142 -48.87 6.62 -13.53
C ALA A 142 -49.49 6.86 -14.92
N GLY A 143 -49.23 5.97 -15.90
CA GLY A 143 -49.85 5.98 -17.24
C GLY A 143 -49.40 7.11 -18.17
N GLU A 144 -48.99 8.26 -17.64
CA GLU A 144 -48.51 9.43 -18.38
C GLU A 144 -47.25 10.02 -17.74
N LEU A 145 -46.36 10.56 -18.59
CA LEU A 145 -45.18 11.30 -18.14
C LEU A 145 -45.61 12.60 -17.48
N SER A 146 -45.64 12.64 -16.15
CA SER A 146 -45.96 13.84 -15.37
C SER A 146 -44.96 14.06 -14.25
N LEU A 147 -44.79 15.32 -13.87
CA LEU A 147 -43.99 15.70 -12.71
C LEU A 147 -44.56 15.08 -11.43
N ASP A 148 -45.88 14.95 -11.37
CA ASP A 148 -46.60 14.29 -10.29
C ASP A 148 -46.26 12.79 -10.19
N ALA A 149 -46.06 12.10 -11.32
CA ALA A 149 -45.59 10.71 -11.33
C ALA A 149 -44.18 10.59 -10.74
N ILE A 150 -43.28 11.50 -11.11
CA ILE A 150 -41.90 11.51 -10.61
C ILE A 150 -41.89 11.81 -9.10
N ILE A 151 -42.61 12.84 -8.67
CA ILE A 151 -42.81 13.18 -7.26
C ILE A 151 -43.36 11.96 -6.50
N LYS A 152 -44.43 11.33 -7.00
CA LYS A 152 -45.02 10.13 -6.39
C LYS A 152 -44.02 8.97 -6.24
N VAL A 153 -43.12 8.78 -7.21
CA VAL A 153 -42.06 7.77 -7.14
C VAL A 153 -41.08 8.12 -6.02
N MET A 154 -40.67 9.38 -5.91
CA MET A 154 -39.78 9.86 -4.85
C MET A 154 -40.42 9.74 -3.45
N PHE A 155 -41.76 9.77 -3.33
CA PHE A 155 -42.52 9.64 -2.06
C PHE A 155 -43.01 8.24 -1.72
N GLY A 156 -42.38 7.18 -2.23
CA GLY A 156 -42.79 5.83 -1.84
C GLY A 156 -44.20 5.41 -2.32
N GLY A 157 -44.93 6.25 -3.06
CA GLY A 157 -46.22 5.94 -3.69
C GLY A 157 -47.48 6.48 -3.01
N GLN A 158 -47.39 7.24 -1.91
CA GLN A 158 -48.58 7.83 -1.25
C GLN A 158 -49.08 9.06 -2.01
N THR A 159 -50.34 9.05 -2.42
CA THR A 159 -51.02 10.21 -3.04
C THR A 159 -51.64 11.07 -1.96
N THR A 160 -51.07 12.26 -1.74
CA THR A 160 -51.76 13.35 -1.06
C THR A 160 -51.87 14.49 -2.08
N GLU A 161 -53.06 15.07 -2.28
CA GLU A 161 -53.23 16.26 -3.12
C GLU A 161 -52.47 17.42 -2.48
N VAL A 162 -51.20 17.58 -2.81
CA VAL A 162 -50.40 18.73 -2.37
C VAL A 162 -50.14 19.62 -3.56
N THR A 163 -50.62 20.86 -3.48
CA THR A 163 -50.30 21.89 -4.48
C THR A 163 -49.02 22.59 -4.02
N PRO A 164 -47.91 22.51 -4.79
CA PRO A 164 -46.69 23.21 -4.44
C PRO A 164 -46.91 24.72 -4.32
N LEU A 165 -46.44 25.31 -3.23
CA LEU A 165 -46.58 26.73 -2.95
C LEU A 165 -45.28 27.46 -3.29
N VAL A 166 -45.38 28.63 -3.92
CA VAL A 166 -44.21 29.46 -4.22
C VAL A 166 -43.56 29.87 -2.90
N ASN A 167 -42.28 29.55 -2.72
CA ASN A 167 -41.48 30.00 -1.59
C ASN A 167 -40.70 31.27 -1.97
N PRO A 168 -41.15 32.49 -1.59
CA PRO A 168 -40.47 33.73 -1.93
C PRO A 168 -39.12 33.89 -1.20
N ASP A 169 -38.97 33.29 -0.02
CA ASP A 169 -37.78 33.41 0.82
C ASP A 169 -36.61 32.55 0.32
N ALA A 170 -36.90 31.51 -0.47
CA ALA A 170 -35.91 30.64 -1.12
C ALA A 170 -35.53 31.10 -2.54
N VAL A 171 -36.07 32.22 -3.04
CA VAL A 171 -35.74 32.76 -4.37
C VAL A 171 -34.36 33.43 -4.32
N ILE A 172 -33.33 32.74 -4.81
CA ILE A 172 -31.95 33.22 -4.80
C ILE A 172 -31.55 33.88 -6.15
N SER A 173 -32.32 33.67 -7.23
CA SER A 173 -32.05 34.20 -8.58
C SER A 173 -33.32 34.73 -9.27
N GLN A 174 -33.17 35.77 -10.11
CA GLN A 174 -34.27 36.34 -10.90
C GLN A 174 -34.85 35.32 -11.91
N ASP A 175 -34.04 34.36 -12.33
CA ASP A 175 -34.39 33.40 -13.39
C ASP A 175 -35.11 32.15 -12.89
N MET A 176 -35.23 31.98 -11.57
CA MET A 176 -35.80 30.78 -10.95
C MET A 176 -37.01 31.10 -10.08
N VAL A 177 -37.90 30.11 -9.98
CA VAL A 177 -38.98 30.04 -9.00
C VAL A 177 -38.80 28.77 -8.18
N VAL A 178 -39.01 28.88 -6.87
CA VAL A 178 -38.92 27.76 -5.94
C VAL A 178 -40.32 27.44 -5.44
N PHE A 179 -40.69 26.17 -5.49
CA PHE A 179 -41.90 25.66 -4.90
C PHE A 179 -41.56 24.71 -3.76
N ASP A 180 -42.21 24.88 -2.62
CA ASP A 180 -42.16 23.92 -1.52
C ASP A 180 -43.48 23.15 -1.45
N VAL A 181 -43.37 21.87 -1.11
CA VAL A 181 -44.51 20.96 -0.94
C VAL A 181 -44.48 20.46 0.50
N GLU A 182 -45.48 20.85 1.27
CA GLU A 182 -45.68 20.36 2.63
C GLU A 182 -46.50 19.09 2.61
N ILE A 183 -45.96 18.00 3.14
CA ILE A 183 -46.66 16.73 3.23
C ILE A 183 -47.37 16.66 4.60
N PRO A 184 -48.70 16.53 4.64
CA PRO A 184 -49.41 16.37 5.90
C PRO A 184 -48.89 15.16 6.68
N ASP A 185 -48.72 15.33 8.00
CA ASP A 185 -48.38 14.27 8.94
C ASP A 185 -46.99 13.61 8.75
N THR A 186 -46.08 14.21 7.98
CA THR A 186 -44.66 13.81 7.90
C THR A 186 -43.72 15.01 8.08
N PRO A 187 -42.49 14.80 8.59
CA PRO A 187 -41.47 15.85 8.65
C PRO A 187 -40.70 16.01 7.33
N GLU A 188 -41.01 15.17 6.32
CA GLU A 188 -40.43 15.23 4.98
C GLU A 188 -40.93 16.48 4.26
N TRP A 189 -40.05 17.10 3.48
CA TRP A 189 -40.41 18.25 2.67
C TRP A 189 -39.77 18.15 1.30
N VAL A 190 -40.46 18.74 0.32
CA VAL A 190 -40.06 18.70 -1.09
C VAL A 190 -39.78 20.11 -1.54
N ARG A 191 -38.67 20.27 -2.24
CA ARG A 191 -38.35 21.52 -2.92
C ARG A 191 -38.16 21.29 -4.39
N ILE A 192 -38.82 22.14 -5.17
CA ILE A 192 -38.80 22.09 -6.62
C ILE A 192 -38.30 23.42 -7.13
N TRP A 193 -37.26 23.38 -7.95
CA TRP A 193 -36.73 24.55 -8.62
C TRP A 193 -37.15 24.50 -10.08
N ALA A 194 -37.78 25.56 -10.58
CA ALA A 194 -38.13 25.70 -11.98
C ALA A 194 -37.65 27.03 -12.56
N LEU A 195 -37.37 27.04 -13.86
CA LEU A 195 -36.97 28.25 -14.58
C LEU A 195 -38.19 29.14 -14.86
N ARG A 196 -38.05 30.45 -14.68
CA ARG A 196 -39.15 31.41 -14.85
C ARG A 196 -39.61 31.54 -16.30
N GLU A 197 -38.65 31.57 -17.24
CA GLU A 197 -38.94 31.76 -18.66
C GLU A 197 -39.47 30.47 -19.31
N SER A 198 -38.70 29.38 -19.20
CA SER A 198 -39.03 28.11 -19.84
C SER A 198 -40.10 27.33 -19.10
N ARG A 199 -40.35 27.64 -17.81
CA ARG A 199 -41.27 26.93 -16.90
C ARG A 199 -40.92 25.45 -16.72
N LEU A 200 -39.67 25.08 -16.94
CA LEU A 200 -39.20 23.70 -16.77
C LEU A 200 -38.56 23.50 -15.40
N PRO A 201 -38.84 22.38 -14.71
CA PRO A 201 -38.14 22.03 -13.47
C PRO A 201 -36.68 21.69 -13.77
N VAL A 202 -35.75 22.14 -12.93
CA VAL A 202 -34.32 21.84 -13.06
C VAL A 202 -33.81 20.95 -11.94
N ARG A 203 -34.50 20.96 -10.79
CA ARG A 203 -34.15 20.17 -9.62
C ARG A 203 -35.39 19.85 -8.79
N ILE A 204 -35.45 18.66 -8.23
CA ILE A 204 -36.39 18.27 -7.18
C ILE A 204 -35.57 17.62 -6.06
N THR A 205 -35.73 18.12 -4.84
CA THR A 205 -35.12 17.52 -3.65
C THR A 205 -36.20 17.09 -2.70
N VAL A 206 -36.11 15.85 -2.24
CA VAL A 206 -36.83 15.31 -1.08
C VAL A 206 -35.83 15.19 0.05
N TRP A 207 -36.14 15.76 1.21
CA TRP A 207 -35.30 15.65 2.39
C TRP A 207 -36.14 15.23 3.60
N ASP A 208 -35.72 14.16 4.27
CA ASP A 208 -36.20 13.79 5.60
C ASP A 208 -35.22 14.30 6.67
N PRO A 209 -35.64 15.26 7.51
CA PRO A 209 -34.79 15.80 8.56
C PRO A 209 -34.57 14.84 9.74
N ARG A 210 -35.30 13.72 9.85
CA ARG A 210 -35.19 12.78 10.98
C ARG A 210 -33.86 12.03 10.99
N ASP A 211 -33.42 11.57 9.83
CA ASP A 211 -32.24 10.74 9.62
C ASP A 211 -31.27 11.31 8.57
N GLY A 212 -31.68 12.37 7.87
CA GLY A 212 -30.88 12.98 6.81
C GLY A 212 -31.02 12.27 5.46
N GLU A 213 -32.01 11.38 5.32
CA GLU A 213 -32.35 10.77 4.04
C GLU A 213 -32.65 11.86 3.01
N THR A 214 -32.01 11.77 1.84
CA THR A 214 -32.15 12.77 0.79
C THR A 214 -32.22 12.11 -0.58
N MET A 215 -33.17 12.53 -1.40
CA MET A 215 -33.22 12.19 -2.81
C MET A 215 -33.23 13.47 -3.65
N ASP A 216 -32.27 13.59 -4.57
CA ASP A 216 -32.09 14.77 -5.39
C ASP A 216 -32.09 14.41 -6.87
N ALA A 217 -33.09 14.89 -7.61
CA ALA A 217 -33.25 14.66 -9.04
C ALA A 217 -32.94 15.96 -9.80
N ILE A 218 -31.92 15.93 -10.64
CA ILE A 218 -31.50 17.07 -11.47
C ILE A 218 -31.89 16.79 -12.92
N PHE A 219 -32.67 17.69 -13.52
CA PHE A 219 -33.24 17.52 -14.86
C PHE A 219 -32.44 18.27 -15.92
N THR A 220 -32.18 17.59 -17.03
CA THR A 220 -31.55 18.16 -18.23
C THR A 220 -32.46 17.95 -19.43
N TYR A 221 -32.57 18.98 -20.27
CA TYR A 221 -33.40 18.99 -21.47
C TYR A 221 -32.52 19.10 -22.71
N SER A 222 -32.68 18.18 -23.65
CA SER A 222 -31.90 18.15 -24.88
C SER A 222 -32.71 17.60 -26.05
N ARG A 223 -32.05 17.45 -27.21
CA ARG A 223 -32.62 16.65 -28.31
C ARG A 223 -32.78 15.20 -27.87
N GLU A 224 -33.79 14.55 -28.43
CA GLU A 224 -34.08 13.15 -28.20
C GLU A 224 -32.97 12.26 -28.73
N GLN A 225 -32.64 11.21 -27.97
CA GLN A 225 -31.63 10.22 -28.33
C GLN A 225 -32.11 9.32 -29.49
N PRO A 226 -31.20 8.77 -30.30
CA PRO A 226 -31.57 7.88 -31.41
C PRO A 226 -32.31 6.64 -30.90
N ALA A 227 -33.14 6.02 -31.76
CA ALA A 227 -33.94 4.87 -31.34
C ALA A 227 -33.09 3.68 -30.85
N GLU A 228 -31.91 3.50 -31.43
CA GLU A 228 -30.92 2.49 -31.04
C GLU A 228 -30.46 2.66 -29.58
N PHE A 229 -30.43 3.89 -29.05
CA PHE A 229 -30.07 4.15 -27.66
C PHE A 229 -31.04 3.52 -26.66
N PHE A 230 -32.30 3.33 -27.05
CA PHE A 230 -33.36 2.73 -26.23
C PHE A 230 -33.67 1.28 -26.62
N ASP A 231 -32.97 0.71 -27.61
CA ASP A 231 -33.23 -0.65 -28.08
C ASP A 231 -32.37 -1.66 -27.30
N PRO A 232 -32.99 -2.50 -26.44
CA PRO A 232 -32.23 -3.47 -25.68
C PRO A 232 -31.62 -4.57 -26.55
N ASN A 233 -32.16 -4.86 -27.75
CA ASN A 233 -31.57 -5.85 -28.66
C ASN A 233 -30.32 -5.29 -29.35
N ALA A 234 -30.33 -4.00 -29.71
CA ALA A 234 -29.14 -3.31 -30.22
C ALA A 234 -28.04 -3.28 -29.16
N PHE A 235 -28.42 -3.03 -27.90
CA PHE A 235 -27.51 -3.08 -26.77
C PHE A 235 -26.95 -4.49 -26.51
N GLN A 236 -27.80 -5.53 -26.55
CA GLN A 236 -27.35 -6.92 -26.42
C GLN A 236 -26.37 -7.31 -27.54
N THR A 237 -26.66 -6.94 -28.79
CA THR A 237 -25.78 -7.22 -29.93
C THR A 237 -24.40 -6.58 -29.73
N LEU A 238 -24.35 -5.38 -29.15
CA LEU A 238 -23.09 -4.72 -28.79
C LEU A 238 -22.34 -5.50 -27.69
N LEU A 239 -23.04 -6.01 -26.68
CA LEU A 239 -22.43 -6.81 -25.60
C LEU A 239 -21.86 -8.14 -26.09
N GLU A 240 -22.54 -8.77 -27.06
CA GLU A 240 -22.08 -10.01 -27.71
C GLU A 240 -20.82 -9.79 -28.55
N ASN A 241 -20.63 -8.57 -29.10
CA ASN A 241 -19.40 -8.20 -29.77
C ASN A 241 -18.27 -7.94 -28.76
N ARG A 242 -17.52 -9.00 -28.43
CA ARG A 242 -16.47 -8.95 -27.39
C ARG A 242 -15.32 -7.96 -27.66
N SER A 243 -15.21 -7.42 -28.87
CA SER A 243 -14.27 -6.35 -29.24
C SER A 243 -14.76 -4.93 -28.90
N ALA A 244 -15.98 -4.78 -28.40
CA ALA A 244 -16.57 -3.49 -28.05
C ALA A 244 -15.94 -2.90 -26.77
N GLY A 245 -14.91 -2.07 -26.95
CA GLY A 245 -14.50 -0.94 -26.09
C GLY A 245 -14.34 -1.16 -24.57
N SER A 246 -14.03 -0.06 -23.88
CA SER A 246 -13.98 0.00 -22.41
C SER A 246 -15.38 -0.12 -21.78
N GLN A 247 -15.46 -0.43 -20.48
CA GLN A 247 -16.74 -0.50 -19.76
C GLN A 247 -17.52 0.83 -19.81
N VAL A 248 -16.81 1.95 -19.86
CA VAL A 248 -17.41 3.30 -19.97
C VAL A 248 -18.11 3.48 -21.32
N ASN A 249 -17.51 3.00 -22.41
CA ASN A 249 -18.11 3.09 -23.74
C ASN A 249 -19.38 2.25 -23.83
N VAL A 250 -19.37 1.05 -23.25
CA VAL A 250 -20.55 0.19 -23.20
C VAL A 250 -21.68 0.83 -22.37
N ALA A 251 -21.38 1.44 -21.22
CA ALA A 251 -22.39 2.07 -20.37
C ALA A 251 -23.19 3.16 -21.08
N TYR A 252 -22.51 3.95 -21.92
CA TYR A 252 -23.08 5.08 -22.67
C TYR A 252 -23.24 4.79 -24.16
N ALA A 253 -23.27 3.52 -24.57
CA ALA A 253 -23.38 3.15 -25.97
C ALA A 253 -24.58 3.80 -26.65
N PHE A 254 -24.34 4.30 -27.87
CA PHE A 254 -25.32 5.03 -28.70
C PHE A 254 -25.78 6.38 -28.13
N LEU A 255 -25.21 6.85 -27.01
CA LEU A 255 -25.50 8.18 -26.47
C LEU A 255 -24.92 9.24 -27.41
N THR A 256 -25.73 10.23 -27.73
CA THR A 256 -25.33 11.42 -28.49
C THR A 256 -25.24 12.64 -27.57
N ASP A 257 -24.27 13.50 -27.83
CA ASP A 257 -24.04 14.73 -27.07
C ASP A 257 -25.34 15.57 -26.97
N PRO A 258 -25.75 16.02 -25.76
CA PRO A 258 -26.92 16.88 -25.57
C PRO A 258 -26.88 18.18 -26.39
N GLY A 259 -25.68 18.67 -26.72
CA GLY A 259 -25.44 19.86 -27.56
C GLY A 259 -25.51 19.60 -29.07
N GLY A 260 -25.74 18.36 -29.51
CA GLY A 260 -25.87 17.98 -30.91
C GLY A 260 -24.53 17.82 -31.65
N ARG A 261 -23.40 17.70 -30.95
CA ARG A 261 -22.13 17.29 -31.56
C ARG A 261 -22.19 15.79 -31.85
N ASN A 262 -21.85 15.37 -33.07
CA ASN A 262 -21.64 13.96 -33.40
C ASN A 262 -20.29 13.53 -32.81
N ILE A 263 -20.21 13.37 -31.49
CA ILE A 263 -19.06 12.78 -30.80
C ILE A 263 -19.63 11.67 -29.92
N THR A 264 -19.33 10.42 -30.25
CA THR A 264 -19.70 9.26 -29.41
C THR A 264 -18.67 9.06 -28.29
N PRO A 265 -19.03 8.35 -27.19
CA PRO A 265 -18.05 7.93 -26.18
C PRO A 265 -16.86 7.17 -26.77
N GLU A 266 -17.07 6.35 -27.81
CA GLU A 266 -15.96 5.70 -28.54
C GLU A 266 -15.03 6.69 -29.24
N GLU A 267 -15.58 7.76 -29.83
CA GLU A 267 -14.79 8.82 -30.47
C GLU A 267 -14.05 9.67 -29.42
N MET A 268 -14.64 9.92 -28.25
CA MET A 268 -13.93 10.55 -27.12
C MET A 268 -12.81 9.66 -26.58
N PHE A 269 -13.04 8.36 -26.48
CA PHE A 269 -12.04 7.39 -26.05
C PHE A 269 -10.88 7.30 -27.06
N ALA A 270 -11.17 7.28 -28.37
CA ALA A 270 -10.13 7.34 -29.41
C ALA A 270 -9.32 8.65 -29.36
N GLN A 271 -9.97 9.78 -29.01
CA GLN A 271 -9.31 11.08 -28.83
C GLN A 271 -8.49 11.18 -27.53
N SER A 272 -8.73 10.30 -26.55
CA SER A 272 -8.02 10.29 -25.27
C SER A 272 -6.55 9.83 -25.36
N GLY A 273 -6.18 9.16 -26.46
CA GLY A 273 -4.86 8.53 -26.63
C GLY A 273 -4.78 7.09 -26.10
N TYR A 274 -5.86 6.57 -25.51
CA TYR A 274 -5.94 5.20 -25.01
C TYR A 274 -6.68 4.24 -25.95
N HIS A 275 -6.18 3.01 -26.05
CA HIS A 275 -6.77 1.91 -26.80
C HIS A 275 -6.29 0.55 -26.28
N VAL A 276 -7.06 -0.49 -26.58
CA VAL A 276 -6.66 -1.88 -26.26
C VAL A 276 -5.73 -2.39 -27.38
N PRO A 277 -4.55 -2.94 -27.05
CA PRO A 277 -3.64 -3.51 -28.04
C PRO A 277 -4.29 -4.66 -28.83
N GLN A 278 -3.93 -4.79 -30.10
CA GLN A 278 -4.43 -5.82 -30.99
C GLN A 278 -3.49 -7.01 -30.99
N VAL A 279 -3.89 -8.11 -30.35
CA VAL A 279 -3.09 -9.35 -30.32
C VAL A 279 -2.91 -9.89 -31.75
N GLU A 280 -1.66 -9.98 -32.20
CA GLU A 280 -1.28 -10.58 -33.48
C GLU A 280 -0.94 -12.05 -33.29
N GLN A 281 -0.19 -12.37 -32.24
CA GLN A 281 0.24 -13.72 -31.90
C GLN A 281 0.27 -13.89 -30.38
N ALA A 282 -0.12 -15.06 -29.92
CA ALA A 282 0.05 -15.48 -28.55
C ALA A 282 0.36 -16.98 -28.50
N GLY A 283 1.06 -17.42 -27.46
CA GLY A 283 1.33 -18.82 -27.22
C GLY A 283 1.68 -19.12 -25.78
N ILE A 284 1.66 -20.41 -25.46
CA ILE A 284 2.09 -20.95 -24.17
C ILE A 284 3.24 -21.91 -24.43
N THR A 285 4.35 -21.71 -23.75
CA THR A 285 5.51 -22.60 -23.81
C THR A 285 5.19 -23.95 -23.14
N PRO A 286 5.93 -25.04 -23.41
CA PRO A 286 5.66 -26.36 -22.79
C PRO A 286 5.60 -26.36 -21.26
N ASP A 287 6.26 -25.38 -20.65
CA ASP A 287 6.41 -25.14 -19.22
C ASP A 287 5.57 -23.96 -18.68
N GLY A 288 4.83 -23.25 -19.54
CA GLY A 288 3.68 -22.43 -19.13
C GLY A 288 3.83 -20.94 -19.15
N ALA A 289 4.95 -20.45 -19.64
CA ALA A 289 5.07 -19.03 -19.90
C ALA A 289 4.12 -18.68 -21.04
N VAL A 290 3.28 -17.68 -20.82
CA VAL A 290 2.40 -17.12 -21.84
C VAL A 290 3.11 -15.94 -22.46
N TRP A 291 3.31 -15.97 -23.77
CA TRP A 291 3.89 -14.86 -24.52
C TRP A 291 2.84 -14.24 -25.44
N VAL A 292 2.93 -12.92 -25.61
CA VAL A 292 2.00 -12.12 -26.40
C VAL A 292 2.79 -11.15 -27.28
N ILE A 293 2.35 -11.02 -28.52
CA ILE A 293 2.80 -10.02 -29.48
C ILE A 293 1.55 -9.29 -29.96
N ALA A 294 1.51 -7.97 -29.73
CA ALA A 294 0.37 -7.14 -30.10
C ALA A 294 0.81 -5.92 -30.91
N ALA A 295 0.03 -5.59 -31.94
CA ALA A 295 0.13 -4.31 -32.63
C ALA A 295 -0.66 -3.25 -31.89
N LYS A 296 -0.38 -1.97 -32.17
CA LYS A 296 -1.02 -0.83 -31.50
C LYS A 296 -0.77 -0.92 -30.00
N GLY A 297 0.50 -1.05 -29.64
CA GLY A 297 0.92 -1.26 -28.27
C GLY A 297 0.98 0.05 -27.49
N ASP A 298 1.44 1.14 -28.14
CA ASP A 298 1.75 2.42 -27.50
C ASP A 298 0.50 3.22 -27.11
N ASN A 299 0.31 3.46 -25.83
CA ASN A 299 -0.73 4.28 -25.26
C ASN A 299 -0.12 5.52 -24.61
N ARG A 300 -0.73 6.68 -24.83
CA ARG A 300 -0.20 7.95 -24.30
C ARG A 300 -1.14 8.57 -23.28
N MET A 301 -0.62 8.75 -22.06
CA MET A 301 -1.31 9.43 -20.98
C MET A 301 -1.41 10.95 -21.21
N PRO A 302 -2.41 11.64 -20.61
CA PRO A 302 -2.55 13.10 -20.70
C PRO A 302 -1.34 13.90 -20.21
N ASN A 303 -0.55 13.34 -19.28
CA ASN A 303 0.70 13.93 -18.77
C ASN A 303 1.89 13.74 -19.73
N GLY A 304 1.68 13.07 -20.88
CA GLY A 304 2.69 12.83 -21.90
C GLY A 304 3.47 11.52 -21.76
N TYR A 305 3.28 10.76 -20.67
CA TYR A 305 3.91 9.45 -20.49
C TYR A 305 3.29 8.38 -21.39
N SER A 306 4.12 7.51 -21.95
CA SER A 306 3.67 6.34 -22.71
C SER A 306 3.75 5.08 -21.87
N PHE A 307 2.76 4.20 -22.03
CA PHE A 307 2.82 2.80 -21.59
C PHE A 307 2.41 1.90 -22.76
N PHE A 308 2.75 0.62 -22.69
CA PHE A 308 2.52 -0.27 -23.82
C PHE A 308 2.02 -1.65 -23.44
N GLY A 309 1.19 -2.19 -24.33
CA GLY A 309 0.80 -3.59 -24.30
C GLY A 309 -0.12 -3.96 -23.14
N PHE A 310 0.06 -5.18 -22.64
CA PHE A 310 -0.75 -5.72 -21.55
C PHE A 310 0.01 -5.69 -20.21
N GLY A 311 -0.68 -5.26 -19.15
CA GLY A 311 -0.13 -5.19 -17.79
C GLY A 311 -0.32 -6.47 -16.99
N LYS A 312 -1.42 -7.18 -17.25
CA LYS A 312 -1.86 -8.33 -16.47
C LYS A 312 -2.46 -9.41 -17.37
N LEU A 313 -2.39 -10.65 -16.89
CA LEU A 313 -2.99 -11.83 -17.48
C LEU A 313 -3.81 -12.58 -16.41
N GLU A 314 -4.98 -13.06 -16.81
CA GLU A 314 -5.84 -13.95 -16.01
C GLU A 314 -6.21 -15.18 -16.85
N ASP A 315 -6.56 -16.29 -16.18
CA ASP A 315 -7.03 -17.51 -16.84
C ASP A 315 -8.25 -18.12 -16.12
N ASP A 316 -8.84 -19.14 -16.73
CA ASP A 316 -9.98 -19.88 -16.18
C ASP A 316 -9.61 -20.94 -15.11
N LEU A 317 -8.32 -21.11 -14.84
CA LEU A 317 -7.81 -21.97 -13.75
C LEU A 317 -7.58 -21.19 -12.45
N GLY A 318 -7.72 -19.86 -12.48
CA GLY A 318 -7.52 -18.99 -11.33
C GLY A 318 -6.04 -18.82 -10.95
N ARG A 319 -5.12 -18.95 -11.91
CA ARG A 319 -3.69 -18.77 -11.64
C ARG A 319 -3.32 -17.30 -11.54
N GLU A 320 -2.40 -17.01 -10.64
CA GLU A 320 -1.76 -15.71 -10.55
C GLU A 320 -0.59 -15.66 -11.53
N TYR A 321 -0.55 -14.62 -12.37
CA TYR A 321 0.52 -14.41 -13.35
C TYR A 321 1.36 -13.19 -13.00
N ARG A 322 2.68 -13.35 -13.11
CA ARG A 322 3.64 -12.26 -13.06
C ARG A 322 4.07 -11.88 -14.47
N ARG A 323 3.97 -10.59 -14.82
CA ARG A 323 4.61 -10.03 -16.02
C ARG A 323 6.12 -9.96 -15.77
N VAL A 324 6.88 -10.74 -16.54
CA VAL A 324 8.33 -10.91 -16.34
C VAL A 324 9.16 -10.26 -17.45
N TYR A 325 8.53 -10.02 -18.60
CA TYR A 325 9.13 -9.29 -19.70
C TYR A 325 8.06 -8.41 -20.35
N ALA A 326 8.45 -7.19 -20.69
CA ALA A 326 7.65 -6.27 -21.50
C ALA A 326 8.61 -5.41 -22.32
N SER A 327 8.38 -5.30 -23.62
CA SER A 327 9.10 -4.37 -24.49
C SER A 327 8.19 -3.86 -25.59
N HIS A 328 8.61 -2.76 -26.23
CA HIS A 328 7.90 -2.14 -27.34
C HIS A 328 8.86 -1.77 -28.45
N ARG A 329 8.46 -2.07 -29.70
CA ARG A 329 9.14 -1.64 -30.92
C ARG A 329 8.43 -0.42 -31.47
N THR A 330 9.04 0.74 -31.27
CA THR A 330 8.49 2.03 -31.74
C THR A 330 8.29 2.08 -33.26
N ALA A 331 9.19 1.48 -34.05
CA ALA A 331 9.11 1.54 -35.51
C ALA A 331 7.88 0.84 -36.11
N THR A 332 7.38 -0.19 -35.45
CA THR A 332 6.24 -1.00 -35.91
C THR A 332 5.03 -0.89 -34.99
N ASP A 333 5.14 -0.11 -33.92
CA ASP A 333 4.18 -0.03 -32.82
C ASP A 333 3.71 -1.42 -32.34
N GLN A 334 4.68 -2.25 -31.97
CA GLN A 334 4.46 -3.63 -31.56
C GLN A 334 4.94 -3.83 -30.12
N SER A 335 4.06 -4.29 -29.24
CA SER A 335 4.41 -4.69 -27.88
C SER A 335 4.64 -6.19 -27.79
N MET A 336 5.53 -6.58 -26.88
CA MET A 336 5.92 -7.97 -26.63
C MET A 336 5.98 -8.22 -25.13
N GLU A 337 5.16 -9.14 -24.64
CA GLU A 337 5.07 -9.47 -23.22
C GLU A 337 5.28 -10.97 -22.97
N ALA A 338 5.85 -11.28 -21.81
CA ALA A 338 5.82 -12.63 -21.25
C ALA A 338 5.27 -12.61 -19.82
N PHE A 339 4.32 -13.50 -19.57
CA PHE A 339 3.65 -13.71 -18.30
C PHE A 339 3.92 -15.13 -17.82
N VAL A 340 4.20 -15.26 -16.52
CA VAL A 340 4.56 -16.55 -15.92
C VAL A 340 3.71 -16.79 -14.70
N PRO A 341 3.06 -17.96 -14.59
CA PRO A 341 2.22 -18.24 -13.45
C PRO A 341 3.07 -18.44 -12.20
N ALA A 342 2.54 -18.12 -11.02
CA ALA A 342 3.24 -18.30 -9.75
C ALA A 342 3.66 -19.75 -9.50
N ASP A 343 2.91 -20.71 -10.05
CA ASP A 343 3.22 -22.13 -10.01
C ASP A 343 4.12 -22.61 -11.15
N TYR A 344 4.88 -21.73 -11.82
CA TYR A 344 5.73 -22.08 -12.95
C TYR A 344 6.95 -22.97 -12.60
N PRO A 345 7.24 -24.03 -13.36
CA PRO A 345 6.45 -24.53 -14.49
C PRO A 345 5.16 -25.16 -13.97
N PHE A 346 4.04 -24.83 -14.61
CA PHE A 346 2.71 -25.27 -14.21
C PHE A 346 2.55 -26.79 -14.36
N ASP A 347 1.60 -27.36 -13.61
CA ASP A 347 1.34 -28.81 -13.49
C ASP A 347 0.79 -29.51 -14.74
N GLY A 348 0.96 -28.92 -15.93
CA GLY A 348 0.46 -29.42 -17.20
C GLY A 348 -1.01 -29.08 -17.48
N ARG A 349 -1.75 -28.46 -16.55
CA ARG A 349 -3.11 -27.97 -16.82
C ARG A 349 -3.11 -26.75 -17.76
N VAL A 350 -3.61 -26.97 -18.96
CA VAL A 350 -3.72 -25.93 -19.99
C VAL A 350 -5.03 -25.17 -19.77
N PRO A 351 -5.01 -23.82 -19.70
CA PRO A 351 -6.23 -23.04 -19.52
C PRO A 351 -7.12 -23.15 -20.76
N GLY A 352 -8.44 -23.12 -20.59
CA GLY A 352 -9.39 -23.05 -21.70
C GLY A 352 -9.56 -21.62 -22.22
N LYS A 353 -9.16 -20.64 -21.42
CA LYS A 353 -9.32 -19.21 -21.72
C LYS A 353 -8.21 -18.39 -21.06
N LEU A 354 -7.72 -17.39 -21.80
CA LEU A 354 -6.82 -16.36 -21.29
C LEU A 354 -7.48 -14.99 -21.42
N ILE A 355 -7.34 -14.13 -20.41
CA ILE A 355 -7.81 -12.74 -20.42
C ILE A 355 -6.60 -11.84 -20.21
N LEU A 356 -6.23 -11.12 -21.26
CA LEU A 356 -5.21 -10.08 -21.21
C LEU A 356 -5.85 -8.76 -20.79
N VAL A 357 -5.20 -8.04 -19.87
CA VAL A 357 -5.70 -6.78 -19.32
C VAL A 357 -4.73 -5.66 -19.68
N CYS A 358 -5.23 -4.68 -20.44
CA CYS A 358 -4.54 -3.42 -20.70
C CYS A 358 -4.90 -2.45 -19.58
N GLU A 359 -3.91 -2.02 -18.83
CA GLU A 359 -4.06 -1.12 -17.69
C GLU A 359 -3.04 0.01 -17.79
N VAL A 360 -3.41 1.18 -17.26
CA VAL A 360 -2.54 2.36 -17.18
C VAL A 360 -1.36 2.04 -16.26
N ASP A 361 -0.16 2.01 -16.84
CA ASP A 361 1.10 1.81 -16.12
C ASP A 361 1.59 3.14 -15.54
N ASP A 362 0.90 3.64 -14.51
CA ASP A 362 1.32 4.82 -13.77
C ASP A 362 2.47 4.43 -12.85
N CYS A 363 3.68 4.89 -13.18
CA CYS A 363 4.93 4.58 -12.46
C CYS A 363 4.96 5.09 -11.01
N ARG A 364 3.89 5.74 -10.53
CA ARG A 364 3.68 6.09 -9.13
C ARG A 364 3.21 4.84 -8.35
N PRO A 365 3.94 4.39 -7.30
CA PRO A 365 3.67 3.14 -6.58
C PRO A 365 2.26 2.96 -6.00
N ARG A 366 1.44 4.04 -5.92
CA ARG A 366 0.11 4.05 -5.29
C ARG A 366 -1.01 4.52 -6.23
N ALA A 367 -0.73 4.74 -7.51
CA ALA A 367 -1.79 5.05 -8.46
C ALA A 367 -2.69 3.81 -8.65
N ARG A 368 -4.00 3.96 -8.47
CA ARG A 368 -4.94 2.90 -8.83
C ARG A 368 -4.77 2.61 -10.31
N ARG A 369 -4.42 1.37 -10.65
CA ARG A 369 -4.31 0.94 -12.04
C ARG A 369 -5.69 1.04 -12.68
N GLU A 370 -5.79 1.92 -13.66
CA GLU A 370 -7.01 2.09 -14.45
C GLU A 370 -7.01 1.05 -15.57
N VAL A 371 -8.03 0.21 -15.64
CA VAL A 371 -8.17 -0.78 -16.72
C VAL A 371 -8.72 -0.08 -17.96
N ILE A 372 -7.91 -0.02 -19.01
CA ILE A 372 -8.28 0.53 -20.32
C ILE A 372 -9.19 -0.46 -21.06
N GLY A 373 -8.90 -1.75 -20.97
CA GLY A 373 -9.76 -2.81 -21.51
C GLY A 373 -9.11 -4.18 -21.45
N THR A 374 -9.83 -5.19 -21.94
CA THR A 374 -9.41 -6.59 -21.86
C THR A 374 -9.56 -7.31 -23.19
N VAL A 375 -8.64 -8.22 -23.50
CA VAL A 375 -8.73 -9.13 -24.66
C VAL A 375 -8.86 -10.55 -24.17
N GLU A 376 -9.94 -11.22 -24.56
CA GLU A 376 -10.10 -12.65 -24.34
C GLU A 376 -9.51 -13.43 -25.50
N LEU A 377 -8.61 -14.35 -25.19
CA LEU A 377 -8.07 -15.33 -26.14
C LEU A 377 -8.70 -16.69 -25.85
N ALA A 378 -9.23 -17.30 -26.90
CA ALA A 378 -9.74 -18.68 -26.90
C ALA A 378 -8.86 -19.62 -27.78
N ASN A 379 -7.94 -19.04 -28.56
CA ASN A 379 -7.00 -19.79 -29.41
C ASN A 379 -5.61 -19.16 -29.30
N TRP A 380 -4.59 -19.99 -29.16
CA TRP A 380 -3.18 -19.60 -29.13
C TRP A 380 -2.29 -20.80 -29.44
N ARG A 381 -1.01 -20.56 -29.67
CA ARG A 381 -0.05 -21.63 -30.00
C ARG A 381 0.36 -22.39 -28.74
N GLN A 382 0.10 -23.69 -28.69
CA GLN A 382 0.42 -24.55 -27.56
C GLN A 382 1.80 -25.18 -27.73
N GLY A 383 2.58 -25.25 -26.64
CA GLY A 383 3.87 -25.92 -26.60
C GLY A 383 4.94 -25.28 -27.50
N GLN A 384 4.80 -23.99 -27.82
CA GLN A 384 5.75 -23.28 -28.68
C GLN A 384 6.41 -22.14 -27.90
N SER A 385 7.74 -22.08 -28.01
CA SER A 385 8.53 -20.90 -27.65
C SER A 385 8.09 -19.68 -28.45
N TRP A 386 8.36 -18.49 -27.91
CA TRP A 386 8.15 -17.25 -28.66
C TRP A 386 9.05 -17.21 -29.90
N PRO A 387 8.63 -16.50 -30.98
CA PRO A 387 9.41 -16.47 -32.22
C PRO A 387 10.81 -15.88 -32.04
N ASP A 388 11.79 -16.40 -32.79
CA ASP A 388 13.18 -15.93 -32.71
C ASP A 388 13.29 -14.43 -32.96
N GLY A 389 14.08 -13.76 -32.11
CA GLY A 389 14.32 -12.33 -32.21
C GLY A 389 13.10 -11.46 -31.86
N THR A 390 12.13 -11.95 -31.09
CA THR A 390 11.04 -11.14 -30.53
C THR A 390 11.36 -10.66 -29.11
N ILE A 391 11.68 -11.57 -28.21
CA ILE A 391 12.15 -11.27 -26.85
C ILE A 391 13.68 -11.42 -26.82
N ASP A 392 14.38 -10.30 -26.58
CA ASP A 392 15.85 -10.23 -26.60
C ASP A 392 16.51 -11.03 -25.47
N VAL A 393 15.77 -11.27 -24.38
CA VAL A 393 16.19 -12.20 -23.34
C VAL A 393 15.84 -13.62 -23.81
N ASN A 394 16.85 -14.44 -24.10
CA ASN A 394 16.65 -15.84 -24.43
C ASN A 394 15.77 -16.49 -23.33
N GLU A 395 14.72 -17.22 -23.72
CA GLU A 395 13.77 -17.95 -22.84
C GLU A 395 14.46 -18.71 -21.71
N ARG A 396 15.66 -19.20 -21.98
CA ARG A 396 16.46 -19.95 -21.01
C ARG A 396 17.14 -19.07 -19.95
N ALA A 397 17.54 -17.84 -20.29
CA ALA A 397 18.06 -16.88 -19.31
C ALA A 397 16.96 -16.47 -18.31
N PHE A 398 15.73 -16.32 -18.80
CA PHE A 398 14.56 -16.11 -17.97
C PHE A 398 14.32 -17.28 -16.99
N ARG A 399 14.38 -18.54 -17.47
CA ARG A 399 14.27 -19.73 -16.60
C ARG A 399 15.33 -19.75 -15.49
N THR A 400 16.59 -19.40 -15.80
CA THR A 400 17.63 -19.32 -14.76
C THR A 400 17.33 -18.23 -13.73
N GLN A 401 16.76 -17.09 -14.13
CA GLN A 401 16.38 -16.02 -13.21
C GLN A 401 15.23 -16.47 -12.29
N MET A 402 14.20 -17.13 -12.82
CA MET A 402 13.11 -17.67 -12.01
C MET A 402 13.59 -18.70 -10.99
N ALA A 403 14.44 -19.65 -11.44
CA ALA A 403 15.04 -20.61 -10.53
C ALA A 403 15.84 -19.92 -9.42
N MET A 404 16.57 -18.86 -9.74
CA MET A 404 17.31 -18.08 -8.75
C MET A 404 16.38 -17.41 -7.74
N VAL A 405 15.27 -16.81 -8.17
CA VAL A 405 14.27 -16.19 -7.28
C VAL A 405 13.67 -17.22 -6.31
N HIS A 406 13.26 -18.40 -6.81
CA HIS A 406 12.74 -19.46 -5.94
C HIS A 406 13.81 -19.99 -4.98
N GLY A 407 15.06 -20.14 -5.45
CA GLY A 407 16.19 -20.55 -4.62
C GLY A 407 16.50 -19.55 -3.50
N ASP A 408 16.52 -18.26 -3.81
CA ASP A 408 16.74 -17.18 -2.83
C ASP A 408 15.61 -17.11 -1.78
N ASN A 409 14.38 -17.52 -2.15
CA ASN A 409 13.25 -17.65 -1.22
C ASN A 409 13.23 -18.98 -0.45
N GLY A 410 14.21 -19.86 -0.65
CA GLY A 410 14.30 -21.18 0.01
C GLY A 410 13.46 -22.30 -0.61
N ASP A 411 12.75 -22.03 -1.72
CA ASP A 411 12.00 -23.05 -2.46
C ASP A 411 12.89 -23.77 -3.48
N PHE A 412 13.82 -24.55 -2.92
CA PHE A 412 14.84 -25.24 -3.71
C PHE A 412 14.26 -26.34 -4.61
N ALA A 413 13.15 -26.95 -4.21
CA ALA A 413 12.49 -27.98 -5.01
C ALA A 413 11.92 -27.38 -6.30
N LYS A 414 11.24 -26.22 -6.19
CA LYS A 414 10.73 -25.51 -7.35
C LYS A 414 11.86 -24.96 -8.22
N ALA A 415 12.90 -24.40 -7.61
CA ALA A 415 14.08 -23.94 -8.34
C ALA A 415 14.73 -25.07 -9.16
N GLU A 416 14.96 -26.23 -8.55
CA GLU A 416 15.54 -27.39 -9.24
C GLU A 416 14.61 -27.93 -10.34
N HIS A 417 13.30 -27.89 -10.12
CA HIS A 417 12.33 -28.24 -11.16
C HIS A 417 12.43 -27.31 -12.38
N ILE A 418 12.50 -25.98 -12.17
CA ILE A 418 12.72 -25.00 -13.25
C ILE A 418 14.05 -25.28 -13.96
N LEU A 419 15.15 -25.48 -13.21
CA LEU A 419 16.47 -25.77 -13.78
C LEU A 419 16.46 -27.02 -14.65
N SER A 420 15.70 -28.06 -14.27
CA SER A 420 15.58 -29.31 -15.03
C SER A 420 14.95 -29.13 -16.42
N THR A 421 14.22 -28.03 -16.64
CA THR A 421 13.64 -27.70 -17.95
C THR A 421 14.69 -27.16 -18.94
N ILE A 422 15.86 -26.71 -18.46
CA ILE A 422 16.95 -26.20 -19.31
C ILE A 422 17.81 -27.38 -19.75
N GLN A 423 17.63 -27.80 -21.01
CA GLN A 423 18.38 -28.91 -21.62
C GLN A 423 19.77 -28.46 -22.11
N GLY A 424 20.63 -29.42 -22.43
CA GLY A 424 21.96 -29.17 -23.00
C GLY A 424 23.12 -29.34 -22.02
N ARG A 425 24.33 -29.33 -22.58
CA ARG A 425 25.61 -29.47 -21.89
C ARG A 425 26.23 -28.09 -21.61
N PRO A 426 26.74 -27.80 -20.40
CA PRO A 426 27.27 -26.49 -20.06
C PRO A 426 28.48 -26.06 -20.90
N GLU A 427 29.20 -27.00 -21.51
CA GLU A 427 30.33 -26.76 -22.42
C GLU A 427 29.89 -26.23 -23.80
N GLU A 428 28.66 -26.53 -24.21
CA GLU A 428 28.15 -26.28 -25.56
C GLU A 428 27.02 -25.24 -25.59
N ASP A 429 26.36 -25.00 -24.44
CA ASP A 429 25.19 -24.13 -24.33
C ASP A 429 25.34 -23.12 -23.17
N PRO A 430 25.41 -21.80 -23.46
CA PRO A 430 25.46 -20.75 -22.45
C PRO A 430 24.31 -20.79 -21.42
N ALA A 431 23.14 -21.28 -21.82
CA ALA A 431 22.00 -21.44 -20.93
C ALA A 431 22.18 -22.61 -19.97
N ALA A 432 22.74 -23.74 -20.44
CA ALA A 432 23.09 -24.87 -19.58
C ALA A 432 24.21 -24.50 -18.59
N LEU A 433 25.16 -23.66 -19.01
CA LEU A 433 26.14 -23.07 -18.08
C LEU A 433 25.46 -22.18 -17.03
N GLY A 434 24.49 -21.35 -17.44
CA GLY A 434 23.66 -20.58 -16.52
C GLY A 434 22.90 -21.44 -15.52
N ARG A 435 22.30 -22.56 -15.97
CA ARG A 435 21.62 -23.55 -15.12
C ARG A 435 22.53 -24.06 -14.02
N GLU A 436 23.73 -24.53 -14.37
CA GLU A 436 24.65 -25.10 -13.38
C GLU A 436 25.21 -24.04 -12.42
N ARG A 437 25.35 -22.77 -12.85
CA ARG A 437 25.70 -21.66 -11.95
C ARG A 437 24.63 -21.42 -10.88
N VAL A 438 23.36 -21.39 -11.28
CA VAL A 438 22.25 -21.24 -10.31
C VAL A 438 22.19 -22.46 -9.39
N ARG A 439 22.41 -23.67 -9.91
CA ARG A 439 22.50 -24.89 -9.09
C ARG A 439 23.63 -24.83 -8.07
N LEU A 440 24.80 -24.33 -8.45
CA LEU A 440 25.93 -24.14 -7.51
C LEU A 440 25.53 -23.24 -6.34
N ARG A 441 24.89 -22.10 -6.63
CA ARG A 441 24.37 -21.20 -5.60
C ARG A 441 23.37 -21.87 -4.66
N ILE A 442 22.41 -22.62 -5.24
CA ILE A 442 21.42 -23.38 -4.46
C ILE A 442 22.09 -24.40 -3.55
N LEU A 443 23.12 -25.12 -4.02
CA LEU A 443 23.85 -26.07 -3.18
C LEU A 443 24.56 -25.40 -2.01
N VAL A 444 25.12 -24.20 -2.20
CA VAL A 444 25.71 -23.40 -1.12
C VAL A 444 24.65 -22.96 -0.12
N GLN A 445 23.47 -22.54 -0.58
CA GLN A 445 22.34 -22.15 0.28
C GLN A 445 21.75 -23.32 1.06
N GLN A 446 21.79 -24.54 0.51
CA GLN A 446 21.36 -25.77 1.16
C GLN A 446 22.41 -26.39 2.11
N ASP A 447 23.53 -25.69 2.33
CA ASP A 447 24.68 -26.17 3.10
C ASP A 447 25.27 -27.50 2.57
N LYS A 448 25.07 -27.81 1.28
CA LYS A 448 25.58 -29.01 0.59
C LYS A 448 26.98 -28.76 0.02
N TYR A 449 27.91 -28.34 0.86
CA TYR A 449 29.19 -27.78 0.44
C TYR A 449 30.06 -28.74 -0.38
N ALA A 450 30.13 -30.03 -0.04
CA ALA A 450 30.90 -31.00 -0.82
C ALA A 450 30.40 -31.14 -2.26
N ALA A 451 29.07 -31.13 -2.46
CA ALA A 451 28.47 -31.17 -3.80
C ALA A 451 28.68 -29.83 -4.54
N ALA A 452 28.61 -28.71 -3.81
CA ALA A 452 28.90 -27.39 -4.36
C ALA A 452 30.36 -27.28 -4.85
N VAL A 453 31.34 -27.76 -4.06
CA VAL A 453 32.75 -27.78 -4.45
C VAL A 453 32.95 -28.63 -5.71
N ALA A 454 32.44 -29.87 -5.74
CA ALA A 454 32.56 -30.75 -6.92
C ALA A 454 31.87 -30.18 -8.18
N LEU A 455 30.81 -29.39 -8.03
CA LEU A 455 30.22 -28.67 -9.15
C LEU A 455 31.06 -27.47 -9.57
N GLY A 456 31.54 -26.68 -8.60
CA GLY A 456 32.39 -25.52 -8.85
C GLY A 456 33.70 -25.87 -9.55
N GLU A 457 34.37 -26.94 -9.13
CA GLU A 457 35.57 -27.48 -9.80
C GLU A 457 35.32 -27.78 -11.28
N ARG A 458 34.17 -28.41 -11.60
CA ARG A 458 33.79 -28.72 -12.98
C ARG A 458 33.44 -27.47 -13.79
N LEU A 459 32.82 -26.48 -13.16
CA LEU A 459 32.42 -25.24 -13.82
C LEU A 459 33.58 -24.27 -14.01
N MET A 460 34.62 -24.33 -13.17
CA MET A 460 35.70 -23.35 -13.16
C MET A 460 36.30 -23.11 -14.55
N PRO A 461 36.72 -24.12 -15.35
CA PRO A 461 37.30 -23.87 -16.67
C PRO A 461 36.33 -23.19 -17.65
N LEU A 462 35.03 -23.47 -17.53
CA LEU A 462 34.00 -22.88 -18.39
C LEU A 462 33.73 -21.42 -18.03
N LEU A 463 33.72 -21.12 -16.72
CA LEU A 463 33.56 -19.75 -16.23
C LEU A 463 34.79 -18.89 -16.56
N GLU A 464 35.99 -19.45 -16.49
CA GLU A 464 37.22 -18.79 -16.94
C GLU A 464 37.18 -18.45 -18.41
N GLY A 465 36.82 -19.41 -19.28
CA GLY A 465 36.67 -19.15 -20.71
C GLY A 465 35.64 -18.04 -20.98
N LYS A 466 34.48 -18.10 -20.31
CA LYS A 466 33.44 -17.07 -20.43
C LYS A 466 33.88 -15.68 -19.93
N TYR A 467 34.71 -15.63 -18.89
CA TYR A 467 35.23 -14.37 -18.35
C TYR A 467 36.35 -13.80 -19.23
N GLN A 468 37.16 -14.68 -19.81
CA GLN A 468 38.28 -14.31 -20.67
C GLN A 468 37.80 -13.84 -22.06
N ASP A 469 36.80 -14.48 -22.64
CA ASP A 469 36.30 -14.16 -23.98
C ASP A 469 35.30 -12.98 -23.93
N TRP A 470 35.70 -11.83 -24.49
CA TRP A 470 34.84 -10.64 -24.47
C TRP A 470 33.70 -10.73 -25.49
N HIS A 471 32.46 -10.69 -25.01
CA HIS A 471 31.24 -10.78 -25.83
C HIS A 471 30.49 -9.44 -26.00
N GLY A 472 31.19 -8.32 -25.90
CA GLY A 472 30.58 -6.98 -26.04
C GLY A 472 30.13 -6.33 -24.73
N PHE A 473 30.16 -7.05 -23.61
CA PHE A 473 29.77 -6.59 -22.28
C PHE A 473 30.94 -6.63 -21.31
N VAL A 474 30.90 -5.84 -20.23
CA VAL A 474 31.93 -5.85 -19.18
C VAL A 474 31.97 -7.25 -18.53
N PRO A 475 33.13 -7.94 -18.51
CA PRO A 475 33.30 -9.19 -17.78
C PRO A 475 33.05 -8.98 -16.28
N THR A 476 32.34 -9.91 -15.63
CA THR A 476 31.94 -9.78 -14.22
C THR A 476 32.58 -10.88 -13.35
N PRO A 477 33.54 -10.59 -12.45
CA PRO A 477 34.12 -11.57 -11.54
C PRO A 477 33.12 -12.19 -10.57
N THR A 478 31.96 -11.56 -10.35
CA THR A 478 30.86 -12.12 -9.54
C THR A 478 30.41 -13.52 -9.96
N ILE A 479 30.70 -13.96 -11.19
CA ILE A 479 30.37 -15.31 -11.65
C ILE A 479 31.06 -16.43 -10.85
N PHE A 480 32.19 -16.14 -10.19
CA PHE A 480 32.97 -17.11 -9.41
C PHE A 480 32.63 -17.15 -7.92
N ARG A 481 31.85 -16.17 -7.43
CA ARG A 481 31.60 -15.92 -6.02
C ARG A 481 31.13 -17.17 -5.25
N ASP A 482 30.15 -17.88 -5.81
CA ASP A 482 29.54 -19.02 -5.12
C ASP A 482 30.48 -20.24 -5.05
N TYR A 483 31.47 -20.35 -5.94
CA TYR A 483 32.50 -21.39 -5.83
C TYR A 483 33.47 -21.09 -4.68
N VAL A 484 33.93 -19.84 -4.56
CA VAL A 484 34.79 -19.42 -3.43
C VAL A 484 34.08 -19.63 -2.10
N ARG A 485 32.80 -19.26 -2.01
CA ARG A 485 31.95 -19.54 -0.83
C ARG A 485 31.86 -21.04 -0.53
N ALA A 486 31.64 -21.87 -1.55
CA ALA A 486 31.59 -23.32 -1.38
C ALA A 486 32.88 -23.89 -0.77
N LEU A 487 34.05 -23.45 -1.25
CA LEU A 487 35.36 -23.86 -0.72
C LEU A 487 35.53 -23.46 0.74
N VAL A 488 35.21 -22.19 1.07
CA VAL A 488 35.32 -21.69 2.44
C VAL A 488 34.39 -22.45 3.38
N TYR A 489 33.13 -22.64 3.01
CA TYR A 489 32.16 -23.36 3.84
C TYR A 489 32.47 -24.87 3.95
N ALA A 490 33.19 -25.44 2.99
CA ALA A 490 33.74 -26.79 3.09
C ALA A 490 35.02 -26.88 3.94
N GLY A 491 35.53 -25.76 4.47
CA GLY A 491 36.76 -25.68 5.25
C GLY A 491 38.05 -25.73 4.41
N GLN A 492 37.96 -25.60 3.09
CA GLN A 492 39.09 -25.66 2.16
C GLN A 492 39.71 -24.28 1.93
N LEU A 493 40.23 -23.66 2.99
CA LEU A 493 40.68 -22.25 2.97
C LEU A 493 41.88 -22.01 2.03
N ASP A 494 42.85 -22.93 2.01
CA ASP A 494 44.02 -22.83 1.11
C ASP A 494 43.62 -22.89 -0.36
N GLU A 495 42.64 -23.74 -0.70
CA GLU A 495 42.12 -23.83 -2.06
C GLU A 495 41.28 -22.59 -2.41
N ALA A 496 40.48 -22.08 -1.47
CA ALA A 496 39.74 -20.83 -1.65
C ALA A 496 40.69 -19.66 -1.98
N LYS A 497 41.81 -19.56 -1.25
CA LYS A 497 42.88 -18.59 -1.51
C LYS A 497 43.48 -18.78 -2.90
N HIS A 498 43.87 -20.01 -3.25
CA HIS A 498 44.46 -20.33 -4.54
C HIS A 498 43.51 -19.98 -5.70
N VAL A 499 42.24 -20.36 -5.60
CA VAL A 499 41.20 -20.05 -6.58
C VAL A 499 40.96 -18.54 -6.68
N TRP A 500 40.91 -17.81 -5.56
CA TRP A 500 40.74 -16.36 -5.59
C TRP A 500 41.90 -15.65 -6.30
N GLN A 501 43.15 -16.04 -5.99
CA GLN A 501 44.32 -15.49 -6.70
C GLN A 501 44.30 -15.84 -8.19
N ARG A 502 43.88 -17.07 -8.53
CA ARG A 502 43.69 -17.48 -9.93
C ARG A 502 42.70 -16.57 -10.65
N ILE A 503 41.54 -16.29 -10.06
CA ILE A 503 40.50 -15.41 -10.63
C ILE A 503 41.03 -13.99 -10.86
N LYS A 504 41.76 -13.41 -9.88
CA LYS A 504 42.33 -12.06 -9.99
C LYS A 504 43.34 -11.91 -11.14
N ASN A 505 43.98 -13.01 -11.54
CA ASN A 505 45.00 -13.02 -12.58
C ASN A 505 44.44 -13.31 -13.98
N ILE A 506 43.12 -13.49 -14.14
CA ILE A 506 42.53 -13.69 -15.46
C ILE A 506 42.40 -12.33 -16.14
N GLU A 507 43.08 -12.15 -17.26
CA GLU A 507 42.98 -10.95 -18.11
C GLU A 507 41.95 -11.18 -19.23
N PRO A 508 40.86 -10.39 -19.29
CA PRO A 508 39.90 -10.49 -20.39
C PRO A 508 40.49 -10.06 -21.72
N GLN A 509 40.23 -10.85 -22.76
CA GLN A 509 40.64 -10.59 -24.14
C GLN A 509 39.69 -9.58 -24.80
N LEU A 510 39.90 -8.29 -24.51
CA LEU A 510 39.08 -7.20 -25.05
C LEU A 510 39.32 -6.98 -26.55
N HIS A 511 38.25 -6.70 -27.31
CA HIS A 511 38.32 -6.52 -28.77
C HIS A 511 39.36 -5.44 -29.17
N PRO A 512 40.23 -5.69 -30.17
CA PRO A 512 41.34 -4.80 -30.52
C PRO A 512 40.89 -3.39 -30.89
N GLY A 513 39.72 -3.24 -31.52
CA GLY A 513 39.16 -1.95 -31.94
C GLY A 513 38.58 -1.06 -30.84
N LEU A 514 38.61 -1.49 -29.56
CA LEU A 514 38.17 -0.63 -28.44
C LEU A 514 39.18 0.51 -28.21
N SER A 515 38.65 1.72 -27.99
CA SER A 515 39.45 2.90 -27.64
C SER A 515 40.12 2.74 -26.27
N GLU A 516 41.18 3.50 -26.03
CA GLU A 516 41.87 3.53 -24.74
C GLU A 516 40.92 3.88 -23.58
N ALA A 517 40.03 4.86 -23.80
CA ALA A 517 39.02 5.25 -22.82
C ALA A 517 38.03 4.11 -22.51
N ALA A 518 37.59 3.35 -23.52
CA ALA A 518 36.70 2.21 -23.32
C ALA A 518 37.41 1.09 -22.54
N ARG A 519 38.68 0.83 -22.81
CA ARG A 519 39.49 -0.15 -22.07
C ARG A 519 39.68 0.25 -20.61
N ALA A 520 40.01 1.53 -20.37
CA ALA A 520 40.14 2.07 -19.02
C ALA A 520 38.81 1.95 -18.24
N HIS A 521 37.68 2.27 -18.88
CA HIS A 521 36.36 2.11 -18.28
C HIS A 521 36.04 0.65 -17.93
N ILE A 522 36.36 -0.30 -18.82
CA ILE A 522 36.15 -1.74 -18.55
C ILE A 522 37.03 -2.21 -17.39
N ALA A 523 38.30 -1.82 -17.36
CA ALA A 523 39.22 -2.18 -16.28
C ALA A 523 38.73 -1.64 -14.91
N GLU A 524 38.25 -0.40 -14.89
CA GLU A 524 37.68 0.21 -13.70
C GLU A 524 36.39 -0.48 -13.24
N ALA A 525 35.50 -0.83 -14.18
CA ALA A 525 34.27 -1.56 -13.87
C ALA A 525 34.56 -2.97 -13.30
N ILE A 526 35.57 -3.67 -13.84
CA ILE A 526 36.03 -4.96 -13.30
C ILE A 526 36.56 -4.78 -11.87
N ARG A 527 37.40 -3.76 -11.63
CA ARG A 527 37.92 -3.44 -10.28
C ARG A 527 36.78 -3.23 -9.29
N HIS A 528 35.78 -2.43 -9.68
CA HIS A 528 34.62 -2.16 -8.84
C HIS A 528 33.77 -3.41 -8.57
N ASP A 529 33.60 -4.32 -9.54
CA ASP A 529 32.87 -5.58 -9.34
C ASP A 529 33.61 -6.53 -8.37
N PHE A 530 34.95 -6.51 -8.36
CA PHE A 530 35.75 -7.21 -7.33
C PHE A 530 35.54 -6.62 -5.93
N GLU A 531 35.55 -5.30 -5.79
CA GLU A 531 35.29 -4.61 -4.51
C GLU A 531 33.88 -4.92 -4.00
N ASN A 532 32.87 -4.84 -4.86
CA ASN A 532 31.49 -5.21 -4.53
C ASN A 532 31.39 -6.69 -4.13
N SER A 533 32.13 -7.59 -4.79
CA SER A 533 32.17 -9.00 -4.42
C SER A 533 32.76 -9.21 -3.02
N LEU A 534 33.80 -8.45 -2.66
CA LEU A 534 34.42 -8.50 -1.33
C LEU A 534 33.49 -7.95 -0.26
N LEU A 535 32.83 -6.82 -0.49
CA LEU A 535 31.83 -6.24 0.43
C LEU A 535 30.72 -7.22 0.79
N VAL A 536 30.31 -8.08 -0.14
CA VAL A 536 29.28 -9.09 0.11
C VAL A 536 29.87 -10.32 0.80
N MET A 537 31.00 -10.85 0.31
CA MET A 537 31.55 -12.11 0.82
C MET A 537 32.22 -11.97 2.19
N VAL A 538 33.00 -10.92 2.42
CA VAL A 538 33.87 -10.82 3.60
C VAL A 538 33.06 -10.76 4.91
N PRO A 539 32.03 -9.90 5.04
CA PRO A 539 31.16 -9.90 6.22
C PRO A 539 30.37 -11.22 6.36
N GLU A 540 29.88 -11.77 5.24
CA GLU A 540 29.13 -13.03 5.25
C GLU A 540 29.97 -14.21 5.76
N LEU A 541 31.21 -14.35 5.28
CA LEU A 541 32.11 -15.41 5.67
C LEU A 541 32.62 -15.22 7.10
N SER A 542 32.81 -13.98 7.54
CA SER A 542 33.04 -13.68 8.95
C SER A 542 31.87 -14.18 9.81
N GLY A 543 30.64 -13.74 9.55
CA GLY A 543 29.48 -14.08 10.37
C GLY A 543 29.05 -15.55 10.28
N LYS A 544 28.92 -16.12 9.08
CA LYS A 544 28.39 -17.48 8.87
C LYS A 544 29.47 -18.55 9.09
N ALA A 545 30.67 -18.37 8.53
CA ALA A 545 31.75 -19.35 8.66
C ALA A 545 32.65 -19.11 9.90
N HIS A 546 32.40 -18.05 10.68
CA HIS A 546 33.24 -17.69 11.83
C HIS A 546 34.73 -17.55 11.44
N LEU A 547 35.01 -17.00 10.26
CA LEU A 547 36.40 -16.71 9.86
C LEU A 547 36.91 -15.45 10.52
N THR A 548 38.12 -15.53 11.07
CA THR A 548 38.83 -14.37 11.63
C THR A 548 39.28 -13.41 10.52
N ILE A 549 39.52 -12.15 10.87
CA ILE A 549 40.13 -11.17 9.96
C ILE A 549 41.44 -11.68 9.38
N SER A 550 42.27 -12.36 10.19
CA SER A 550 43.55 -12.88 9.69
C SER A 550 43.34 -13.91 8.57
N GLN A 551 42.33 -14.78 8.70
CA GLN A 551 42.01 -15.76 7.66
C GLN A 551 41.41 -15.10 6.42
N LEU A 552 40.54 -14.11 6.60
CA LEU A 552 39.94 -13.34 5.50
C LEU A 552 41.02 -12.56 4.72
N ASN A 553 41.92 -11.87 5.44
CA ASN A 553 43.07 -11.18 4.86
C ASN A 553 43.96 -12.14 4.05
N ASP A 554 44.21 -13.35 4.56
CA ASP A 554 45.04 -14.35 3.89
C ASP A 554 44.40 -14.89 2.60
N ILE A 555 43.09 -15.17 2.63
CA ILE A 555 42.34 -15.68 1.46
C ILE A 555 42.27 -14.61 0.37
N PHE A 556 41.84 -13.40 0.73
CA PHE A 556 41.52 -12.35 -0.25
C PHE A 556 42.71 -11.48 -0.63
N GLY A 557 43.80 -11.52 0.14
CA GLY A 557 44.98 -10.69 -0.06
C GLY A 557 44.72 -9.20 0.19
N ILE A 558 43.96 -8.91 1.24
CA ILE A 558 43.54 -7.56 1.67
C ILE A 558 43.96 -7.30 3.12
N ASP A 559 43.94 -6.04 3.55
CA ASP A 559 44.11 -5.65 4.95
C ASP A 559 42.82 -4.97 5.44
N ILE A 560 41.85 -5.78 5.87
CA ILE A 560 40.50 -5.31 6.25
C ILE A 560 40.55 -4.11 7.21
N LYS A 561 41.51 -4.09 8.14
CA LYS A 561 41.61 -3.03 9.15
C LYS A 561 42.06 -1.68 8.60
N LYS A 562 42.71 -1.67 7.43
CA LYS A 562 43.23 -0.45 6.79
C LYS A 562 42.50 -0.10 5.50
N ASP A 563 41.67 -1.01 5.01
CA ASP A 563 40.97 -0.84 3.74
C ASP A 563 39.71 0.01 3.96
N GLU A 564 39.60 1.12 3.22
CA GLU A 564 38.45 2.03 3.29
C GLU A 564 37.13 1.33 2.95
N LEU A 565 37.18 0.20 2.24
CA LEU A 565 36.02 -0.61 1.90
C LEU A 565 35.29 -1.14 3.14
N PHE A 566 36.01 -1.41 4.24
CA PHE A 566 35.47 -2.07 5.44
C PHE A 566 35.48 -1.18 6.69
N LYS A 567 35.68 0.13 6.56
CA LYS A 567 35.84 1.04 7.71
C LYS A 567 34.63 1.12 8.64
N ASP A 568 33.43 0.88 8.10
CA ASP A 568 32.16 0.92 8.82
C ASP A 568 31.63 -0.50 9.13
N GLU A 569 32.37 -1.55 8.76
CA GLU A 569 31.96 -2.94 8.94
C GLU A 569 32.44 -3.50 10.28
N THR A 570 31.58 -4.29 10.92
CA THR A 570 31.90 -5.00 12.16
C THR A 570 31.99 -6.50 11.91
N PHE A 571 32.99 -7.14 12.51
CA PHE A 571 33.30 -8.56 12.36
C PHE A 571 33.18 -9.23 13.74
N TRP A 572 32.91 -10.53 13.77
CA TRP A 572 32.70 -11.22 15.06
C TRP A 572 33.98 -11.21 15.94
N ASP A 573 35.16 -11.14 15.33
CA ASP A 573 36.46 -11.07 16.02
C ASP A 573 37.07 -9.64 16.04
N TRP A 574 36.37 -8.63 15.52
CA TRP A 574 36.85 -7.25 15.48
C TRP A 574 35.75 -6.23 15.22
N ASN A 575 35.75 -5.15 16.00
CA ASN A 575 34.93 -3.98 15.75
C ASN A 575 35.83 -2.72 15.71
N PRO A 576 35.83 -1.95 14.61
CA PRO A 576 36.64 -0.72 14.51
C PRO A 576 36.29 0.31 15.59
N GLU A 577 35.05 0.34 16.08
CA GLU A 577 34.65 1.23 17.18
C GLU A 577 35.45 0.96 18.45
N PHE A 578 35.78 -0.30 18.73
CA PHE A 578 36.56 -0.70 19.90
C PHE A 578 38.05 -0.34 19.78
N GLU A 579 38.51 0.09 18.61
CA GLU A 579 39.87 0.64 18.47
C GLU A 579 39.99 2.08 18.97
N LYS A 580 38.87 2.78 19.20
CA LYS A 580 38.90 4.15 19.74
C LYS A 580 39.52 4.16 21.15
N PRO A 581 40.27 5.21 21.52
CA PRO A 581 41.02 5.26 22.78
C PRO A 581 40.20 4.89 24.02
N LYS A 582 38.95 5.35 24.10
CA LYS A 582 38.06 5.09 25.24
C LYS A 582 37.74 3.61 25.49
N TYR A 583 37.67 2.78 24.45
CA TYR A 583 37.43 1.34 24.58
C TYR A 583 38.72 0.58 24.91
N ARG A 584 39.86 1.00 24.34
CA ARG A 584 41.18 0.46 24.71
C ARG A 584 41.56 0.78 26.16
N ASN A 585 41.21 1.99 26.63
CA ASN A 585 41.37 2.36 28.04
C ASN A 585 40.50 1.46 28.93
N TRP A 586 39.27 1.14 28.49
CA TRP A 586 38.38 0.21 29.20
C TRP A 586 38.98 -1.21 29.30
N GLU A 587 39.52 -1.76 28.21
CA GLU A 587 40.18 -3.08 28.25
C GLU A 587 41.40 -3.12 29.18
N ARG A 588 42.23 -2.06 29.17
CA ARG A 588 43.35 -1.93 30.09
C ARG A 588 42.86 -1.86 31.53
N HIS A 589 41.83 -1.06 31.81
CA HIS A 589 41.23 -0.92 33.13
C HIS A 589 40.66 -2.25 33.64
N LEU A 590 40.01 -3.05 32.78
CA LEU A 590 39.56 -4.39 33.15
C LEU A 590 40.71 -5.33 33.55
N ALA A 591 41.87 -5.20 32.91
CA ALA A 591 43.06 -5.97 33.30
C ALA A 591 43.64 -5.50 34.64
N GLU A 592 43.61 -4.20 34.93
CA GLU A 592 43.99 -3.62 36.22
C GLU A 592 43.05 -4.06 37.35
N LEU A 593 41.74 -4.08 37.10
CA LEU A 593 40.74 -4.63 38.02
C LEU A 593 40.94 -6.14 38.26
N ALA A 594 41.23 -6.91 37.21
CA ALA A 594 41.53 -8.33 37.35
C ALA A 594 42.80 -8.57 38.21
N GLU A 595 43.83 -7.73 38.07
CA GLU A 595 45.03 -7.78 38.92
C GLU A 595 44.71 -7.43 40.37
N TYR A 596 43.89 -6.40 40.61
CA TYR A 596 43.43 -6.01 41.94
C TYR A 596 42.81 -7.20 42.71
N TYR A 597 41.93 -7.95 42.05
CA TYR A 597 41.28 -9.14 42.63
C TYR A 597 42.17 -10.38 42.74
N ARG A 598 43.44 -10.34 42.31
CA ARG A 598 44.41 -11.39 42.68
C ARG A 598 44.82 -11.29 44.14
N SER A 599 44.75 -10.09 44.72
CA SER A 599 45.14 -9.80 46.10
C SER A 599 43.97 -9.42 47.01
N HIS A 600 42.78 -9.21 46.45
CA HIS A 600 41.54 -8.90 47.15
C HIS A 600 40.49 -9.99 46.88
N PRO A 601 39.69 -10.40 47.87
CA PRO A 601 38.65 -11.39 47.65
C PRO A 601 37.58 -10.83 46.69
N LEU A 602 37.14 -11.63 45.72
CA LEU A 602 36.01 -11.28 44.88
C LEU A 602 34.72 -11.13 45.71
N PRO A 603 33.81 -10.22 45.34
CA PRO A 603 32.57 -10.05 46.05
C PRO A 603 31.70 -11.30 45.96
N ALA A 604 30.97 -11.61 47.03
CA ALA A 604 30.08 -12.79 47.06
C ALA A 604 29.00 -12.73 45.96
N SER A 605 28.53 -11.53 45.62
CA SER A 605 27.55 -11.27 44.56
C SER A 605 27.95 -10.09 43.67
N MET A 606 28.17 -8.91 44.27
CA MET A 606 28.46 -7.67 43.55
C MET A 606 29.12 -6.64 44.46
N GLU A 607 29.88 -5.72 43.87
CA GLU A 607 30.61 -4.62 44.52
C GLU A 607 30.68 -3.41 43.59
N ILE A 608 30.70 -2.20 44.17
CA ILE A 608 30.93 -0.95 43.45
C ILE A 608 32.29 -0.40 43.83
N LEU A 609 33.11 -0.14 42.83
CA LEU A 609 34.43 0.47 42.98
C LEU A 609 34.44 1.84 42.33
N ALA A 610 34.87 2.87 43.05
CA ALA A 610 35.04 4.19 42.46
C ALA A 610 36.22 4.19 41.49
N HIS A 611 36.08 4.90 40.37
CA HIS A 611 37.19 5.11 39.45
C HIS A 611 38.30 5.92 40.13
N ALA A 612 39.54 5.48 39.96
CA ALA A 612 40.71 6.14 40.53
C ALA A 612 41.38 7.12 39.54
N GLY A 613 40.96 7.15 38.28
CA GLY A 613 41.59 7.90 37.19
C GLY A 613 40.63 8.85 36.46
N ASN A 614 41.19 9.80 35.71
CA ASN A 614 40.43 10.78 34.92
C ASN A 614 40.32 10.36 33.44
N GLU A 615 40.49 9.07 33.13
CA GLU A 615 40.45 8.58 31.76
C GLU A 615 39.00 8.45 31.29
N GLU A 616 38.75 8.77 30.02
CA GLU A 616 37.43 8.51 29.42
C GLU A 616 37.35 7.02 29.04
N TYR A 617 36.29 6.37 29.50
CA TYR A 617 35.98 4.97 29.21
C TYR A 617 34.74 4.86 28.30
N GLY A 618 34.81 3.99 27.31
CA GLY A 618 33.65 3.51 26.57
C GLY A 618 33.42 2.06 26.98
N GLY A 619 32.48 1.81 27.90
CA GLY A 619 32.25 0.49 28.45
C GLY A 619 31.05 -0.22 27.83
N HIS A 620 31.20 -1.50 27.54
CA HIS A 620 30.10 -2.45 27.47
C HIS A 620 30.26 -3.47 28.60
N PRO A 621 29.19 -4.16 29.06
CA PRO A 621 29.34 -5.29 29.96
C PRO A 621 30.38 -6.26 29.40
N ASN A 622 31.42 -6.56 30.18
CA ASN A 622 32.51 -7.41 29.72
C ASN A 622 33.05 -8.29 30.83
N LYS A 623 33.63 -9.44 30.46
CA LYS A 623 34.27 -10.35 31.40
C LYS A 623 35.59 -9.75 31.89
N MET A 624 35.89 -9.97 33.17
CA MET A 624 37.23 -9.66 33.68
C MET A 624 38.24 -10.67 33.13
N PRO A 625 39.36 -10.23 32.53
CA PRO A 625 40.39 -11.13 32.02
C PRO A 625 40.94 -12.05 33.12
N GLY A 626 40.80 -13.37 32.93
CA GLY A 626 41.35 -14.37 33.85
C GLY A 626 40.61 -14.50 35.19
N VAL A 627 39.42 -13.90 35.32
CA VAL A 627 38.55 -14.05 36.49
C VAL A 627 37.23 -14.70 36.06
N ASP A 628 37.14 -16.01 36.27
CA ASP A 628 35.99 -16.79 35.83
C ASP A 628 34.72 -16.46 36.62
N GLY A 629 33.60 -16.31 35.91
CA GLY A 629 32.27 -16.14 36.49
C GLY A 629 31.97 -14.73 36.99
N TYR A 630 32.78 -13.72 36.66
CA TYR A 630 32.53 -12.32 36.99
C TYR A 630 32.62 -11.40 35.77
N GLU A 631 31.80 -10.36 35.78
CA GLU A 631 31.68 -9.34 34.74
C GLU A 631 31.77 -7.95 35.38
N VAL A 632 32.14 -6.96 34.57
CA VAL A 632 32.19 -5.56 34.96
C VAL A 632 31.27 -4.75 34.07
N HIS A 633 30.50 -3.87 34.69
CA HIS A 633 29.70 -2.86 34.01
C HIS A 633 30.18 -1.47 34.41
N LEU A 634 30.48 -0.64 33.40
CA LEU A 634 30.82 0.76 33.60
C LEU A 634 29.58 1.55 34.04
N LEU A 635 29.60 2.10 35.24
CA LEU A 635 28.59 3.06 35.70
C LEU A 635 29.11 4.47 35.42
N SER A 636 28.68 5.04 34.29
CA SER A 636 29.04 6.40 33.86
C SER A 636 27.81 7.26 33.58
N GLY A 637 27.91 8.57 33.81
CA GLY A 637 26.84 9.53 33.49
C GLY A 637 25.99 9.90 34.70
N THR A 638 24.74 10.32 34.50
CA THR A 638 23.85 10.74 35.60
C THR A 638 22.94 9.60 36.08
N LEU A 639 22.47 9.68 37.32
CA LEU A 639 21.45 8.79 37.87
C LEU A 639 20.21 8.77 36.97
N ALA A 640 19.78 9.93 36.46
CA ALA A 640 18.64 10.04 35.56
C ALA A 640 18.82 9.14 34.32
N HIS A 641 20.01 9.15 33.70
CA HIS A 641 20.30 8.31 32.55
C HIS A 641 20.24 6.81 32.87
N HIS A 642 20.85 6.38 33.97
CA HIS A 642 20.81 4.98 34.41
C HIS A 642 19.38 4.53 34.77
N ALA A 643 18.59 5.43 35.38
CA ALA A 643 17.24 5.17 35.82
C ALA A 643 16.28 4.81 34.66
N LEU A 644 16.53 5.32 33.44
CA LEU A 644 15.72 5.02 32.25
C LEU A 644 15.61 3.52 31.93
N PHE A 645 16.61 2.73 32.34
CA PHE A 645 16.69 1.30 32.02
C PHE A 645 16.25 0.38 33.17
N TYR A 646 15.81 0.93 34.31
CA TYR A 646 15.34 0.13 35.44
C TYR A 646 14.09 -0.68 35.04
N ARG A 647 14.08 -2.02 35.03
CA ARG A 647 12.92 -2.84 34.53
C ARG A 647 12.49 -2.53 33.08
N TYR A 648 13.41 -2.10 32.21
CA TYR A 648 13.08 -1.95 30.79
C TYR A 648 12.55 -3.28 30.20
N PRO A 649 11.46 -3.27 29.39
CA PRO A 649 10.70 -2.11 28.92
C PRO A 649 9.50 -1.68 29.81
N GLU A 650 9.20 -2.39 30.90
CA GLU A 650 7.98 -2.18 31.71
C GLU A 650 7.88 -0.79 32.38
N SER A 651 9.03 -0.19 32.66
CA SER A 651 9.14 1.09 33.37
C SER A 651 9.31 2.30 32.46
N VAL A 652 9.38 2.10 31.15
CA VAL A 652 9.72 3.16 30.20
C VAL A 652 8.75 4.33 30.34
N GLY A 653 9.28 5.54 30.51
CA GLY A 653 8.50 6.76 30.80
C GLY A 653 7.86 6.83 32.20
N ARG A 654 7.94 5.76 33.00
CA ARG A 654 7.34 5.62 34.35
C ARG A 654 8.34 5.74 35.48
N VAL A 655 9.61 6.03 35.17
CA VAL A 655 10.63 6.29 36.17
C VAL A 655 10.68 7.78 36.48
N ARG A 656 10.61 8.11 37.77
CA ARG A 656 10.75 9.47 38.29
C ARG A 656 11.83 9.53 39.35
N VAL A 657 12.75 10.48 39.23
CA VAL A 657 13.79 10.76 40.21
C VAL A 657 13.36 11.97 41.04
N GLU A 658 13.45 11.89 42.37
CA GLU A 658 13.09 13.03 43.24
C GLU A 658 14.07 14.21 43.08
N PRO A 659 13.59 15.46 43.23
CA PRO A 659 14.45 16.62 43.24
C PRO A 659 15.57 16.52 44.28
N GLY A 660 16.82 16.81 43.88
CA GLY A 660 17.99 16.77 44.75
C GLY A 660 18.79 15.46 44.76
N VAL A 661 18.40 14.47 43.93
CA VAL A 661 19.22 13.27 43.65
C VAL A 661 19.47 13.01 42.15
N ALA A 662 18.78 13.69 41.23
CA ALA A 662 18.95 13.50 39.78
C ALA A 662 20.37 13.80 39.25
N ASP A 663 21.07 14.74 39.87
CA ASP A 663 22.44 15.14 39.49
C ASP A 663 23.54 14.24 40.08
N VAL A 664 23.17 13.14 40.76
CA VAL A 664 24.17 12.14 41.19
C VAL A 664 24.82 11.58 39.95
N THR A 665 26.13 11.79 39.81
CA THR A 665 26.92 11.24 38.71
C THR A 665 27.58 9.94 39.14
N PHE A 666 27.57 8.97 38.25
CA PHE A 666 28.33 7.75 38.38
C PHE A 666 29.67 7.88 37.67
N ASP A 667 30.73 7.54 38.41
CA ASP A 667 32.08 7.31 37.92
C ASP A 667 32.67 6.07 38.62
N HIS A 668 32.04 4.91 38.39
CA HIS A 668 32.30 3.68 39.14
C HIS A 668 32.26 2.44 38.25
N ASP A 669 32.86 1.36 38.73
CA ASP A 669 32.71 0.01 38.20
C ASP A 669 31.74 -0.80 39.06
N LEU A 670 30.74 -1.40 38.43
CA LEU A 670 29.96 -2.46 39.04
C LEU A 670 30.61 -3.79 38.69
N VAL A 671 31.22 -4.45 39.67
CA VAL A 671 31.75 -5.82 39.54
C VAL A 671 30.71 -6.78 40.06
N TYR A 672 30.30 -7.77 39.26
CA TYR A 672 29.22 -8.68 39.62
C TYR A 672 29.45 -10.09 39.08
N ARG A 673 28.80 -11.08 39.71
CA ARG A 673 28.81 -12.46 39.22
C ARG A 673 28.03 -12.57 37.91
N ALA A 674 28.61 -13.22 36.90
CA ALA A 674 27.98 -13.45 35.61
C ALA A 674 26.60 -14.14 35.78
N GLY A 675 25.60 -13.68 35.02
CA GLY A 675 24.23 -14.16 35.13
C GLY A 675 23.39 -13.52 36.25
N THR A 676 23.93 -12.53 36.97
CA THR A 676 23.14 -11.71 37.90
C THR A 676 22.04 -10.95 37.14
N PRO A 677 20.77 -10.99 37.55
CA PRO A 677 19.69 -10.26 36.88
C PRO A 677 19.91 -8.73 36.91
N TRP A 678 19.61 -8.05 35.80
CA TRP A 678 19.76 -6.60 35.66
C TRP A 678 18.99 -5.79 36.73
N LEU A 679 17.82 -6.28 37.11
CA LEU A 679 17.02 -5.67 38.18
C LEU A 679 17.75 -5.68 39.53
N GLN A 680 18.36 -6.82 39.88
CA GLN A 680 19.11 -6.96 41.12
C GLN A 680 20.35 -6.05 41.14
N MET A 681 21.03 -5.93 40.00
CA MET A 681 22.15 -5.00 39.84
C MET A 681 21.71 -3.54 40.01
N SER A 682 20.60 -3.15 39.37
CA SER A 682 20.06 -1.80 39.47
C SER A 682 19.68 -1.43 40.91
N GLU A 683 19.02 -2.34 41.64
CA GLU A 683 18.65 -2.13 43.05
C GLU A 683 19.88 -2.01 43.95
N PHE A 684 20.91 -2.83 43.72
CA PHE A 684 22.17 -2.75 44.46
C PHE A 684 22.93 -1.44 44.19
N VAL A 685 22.93 -0.98 42.94
CA VAL A 685 23.51 0.33 42.59
C VAL A 685 22.79 1.42 43.36
N LEU A 686 21.46 1.49 43.29
CA LEU A 686 20.71 2.50 44.02
C LEU A 686 20.99 2.45 45.54
N ASP A 687 20.95 1.27 46.16
CA ASP A 687 21.19 1.11 47.61
C ASP A 687 22.59 1.58 48.01
N SER A 688 23.61 1.31 47.19
CA SER A 688 25.01 1.72 47.44
C SER A 688 25.19 3.24 47.43
N PHE A 689 24.34 3.98 46.71
CA PHE A 689 24.32 5.45 46.72
C PHE A 689 23.32 6.02 47.74
N GLY A 690 22.79 5.21 48.66
CA GLY A 690 21.82 5.63 49.67
C GLY A 690 20.46 5.98 49.06
N LEU A 691 20.13 5.38 47.92
CA LEU A 691 18.89 5.57 47.21
C LEU A 691 18.02 4.31 47.35
N GLU A 692 16.72 4.51 47.30
CA GLU A 692 15.76 3.42 47.19
C GLU A 692 14.80 3.71 46.04
N ILE A 693 14.17 2.65 45.55
CA ILE A 693 13.07 2.76 44.61
C ILE A 693 11.77 2.35 45.30
N VAL A 694 10.75 3.18 45.14
CA VAL A 694 9.41 2.92 45.67
C VAL A 694 8.39 2.93 44.55
N GLU A 695 7.51 1.93 44.57
CA GLU A 695 6.38 1.88 43.66
C GLU A 695 5.26 2.74 44.23
N VAL A 696 4.81 3.72 43.44
CA VAL A 696 3.65 4.54 43.77
C VAL A 696 2.60 4.38 42.67
N ASN A 697 1.34 4.25 43.07
CA ASN A 697 0.22 4.27 42.14
C ASN A 697 -0.31 5.70 42.10
N GLU A 698 -0.05 6.40 41.01
CA GLU A 698 -0.43 7.80 40.83
C GLU A 698 -1.22 8.00 39.53
N PRO A 699 -2.15 8.97 39.48
CA PRO A 699 -2.83 9.32 38.23
C PRO A 699 -1.83 9.97 37.26
N ARG A 700 -1.75 9.43 36.05
CA ARG A 700 -0.86 9.93 34.99
C ARG A 700 -1.67 10.22 33.73
N GLN A 701 -1.28 11.28 33.03
CA GLN A 701 -1.76 11.51 31.68
C GLN A 701 -1.12 10.48 30.75
N VAL A 702 -1.94 9.78 29.99
CA VAL A 702 -1.52 8.78 29.01
C VAL A 702 -2.13 9.10 27.66
N TRP A 703 -1.40 8.77 26.61
CA TRP A 703 -1.88 8.71 25.25
C TRP A 703 -2.31 7.29 24.96
N VAL A 704 -3.60 7.10 24.70
CA VAL A 704 -4.14 5.81 24.29
C VAL A 704 -4.07 5.73 22.77
N ALA A 705 -3.17 4.88 22.28
CA ALA A 705 -2.94 4.68 20.87
C ALA A 705 -4.00 3.73 20.30
N ARG A 706 -4.76 4.17 19.29
CA ARG A 706 -5.75 3.36 18.59
C ARG A 706 -5.50 3.41 17.08
N HIS A 707 -5.61 2.26 16.45
CA HIS A 707 -5.45 2.10 15.01
C HIS A 707 -6.80 2.25 14.31
N ASP A 708 -6.84 2.95 13.19
CA ASP A 708 -8.07 3.17 12.41
C ASP A 708 -8.44 2.02 11.45
N ALA A 709 -7.80 0.87 11.61
CA ALA A 709 -7.98 -0.35 10.82
C ALA A 709 -7.58 -0.19 9.33
N ARG A 710 -6.85 0.86 8.96
CA ARG A 710 -6.24 0.93 7.62
C ARG A 710 -5.20 -0.16 7.42
N GLU A 711 -4.95 -0.51 6.17
CA GLU A 711 -3.85 -1.42 5.84
C GLU A 711 -2.49 -0.72 6.10
N LEU A 712 -1.57 -1.44 6.75
CA LEU A 712 -0.23 -0.93 7.05
C LEU A 712 0.66 -0.98 5.82
N LYS A 713 1.54 0.02 5.68
CA LYS A 713 2.59 0.05 4.63
C LYS A 713 3.63 -1.05 4.92
N ASP A 714 4.34 -1.54 3.89
CA ASP A 714 5.51 -2.40 4.12
C ASP A 714 6.53 -1.63 4.98
N TYR A 715 6.99 -2.26 6.05
CA TYR A 715 7.91 -1.63 7.00
C TYR A 715 9.18 -1.06 6.33
N ARG A 716 9.62 -1.62 5.20
CA ARG A 716 10.79 -1.18 4.43
C ARG A 716 10.60 0.19 3.78
N GLU A 717 9.34 0.59 3.55
CA GLU A 717 8.97 1.87 2.94
C GLU A 717 8.81 3.00 3.96
N VAL A 718 8.66 2.66 5.25
CA VAL A 718 8.44 3.65 6.30
C VAL A 718 9.78 4.08 6.91
N LEU A 719 10.17 5.32 6.62
CA LEU A 719 11.40 5.97 7.06
C LEU A 719 11.12 7.01 8.15
N ALA A 720 12.19 7.52 8.77
CA ALA A 720 12.09 8.62 9.70
C ALA A 720 11.55 9.90 9.02
N PRO A 721 10.78 10.76 9.73
CA PRO A 721 10.12 11.93 9.14
C PRO A 721 11.08 12.97 8.58
N VAL A 722 12.34 12.99 9.04
CA VAL A 722 13.39 13.86 8.51
C VAL A 722 14.46 13.01 7.83
N PRO A 723 14.75 13.23 6.54
CA PRO A 723 15.82 12.54 5.82
C PRO A 723 17.17 12.70 6.51
N HIS A 724 17.98 11.64 6.49
CA HIS A 724 19.34 11.69 7.01
C HIS A 724 20.19 12.68 6.18
N ASP A 725 20.62 13.77 6.79
CA ASP A 725 21.50 14.76 6.16
C ASP A 725 22.91 14.61 6.72
N VAL A 726 23.96 14.88 5.94
CA VAL A 726 25.38 14.60 6.28
C VAL A 726 25.95 15.57 7.36
N SER A 727 25.07 16.28 8.08
CA SER A 727 25.47 17.23 9.13
C SER A 727 25.65 16.54 10.48
N PRO A 728 26.72 16.87 11.25
CA PRO A 728 26.97 16.26 12.54
C PRO A 728 25.98 16.78 13.59
N GLY A 729 25.00 15.96 13.97
CA GLY A 729 24.13 16.19 15.13
C GLY A 729 22.80 15.42 15.05
N ARG A 730 22.36 14.84 16.18
CA ARG A 730 21.01 14.26 16.30
C ARG A 730 19.98 15.38 16.17
N LYS A 731 19.31 15.45 15.03
CA LYS A 731 18.18 16.36 14.82
C LYS A 731 16.88 15.62 15.18
N VAL A 732 15.91 16.37 15.69
CA VAL A 732 14.57 15.83 15.96
C VAL A 732 13.99 15.27 14.66
N GLY A 733 13.49 14.03 14.71
CA GLY A 733 12.87 13.34 13.59
C GLY A 733 13.83 12.71 12.58
N THR A 734 15.15 12.86 12.72
CA THR A 734 16.10 12.10 11.88
C THR A 734 16.25 10.66 12.38
N ALA A 735 16.56 9.73 11.48
CA ALA A 735 16.80 8.34 11.85
C ALA A 735 17.89 8.24 12.94
N SER A 736 17.50 7.72 14.11
CA SER A 736 18.39 7.38 15.23
C SER A 736 18.92 5.95 15.10
N SER A 737 18.17 5.07 14.44
CA SER A 737 18.53 3.68 14.19
C SER A 737 17.90 3.16 12.90
N GLY A 738 18.56 2.21 12.24
CA GLY A 738 18.07 1.51 11.06
C GLY A 738 18.20 0.01 11.21
N SER A 739 17.21 -0.75 10.75
CA SER A 739 17.21 -2.21 10.84
C SER A 739 16.72 -2.84 9.55
N SER A 740 17.51 -3.76 8.98
CA SER A 740 17.07 -4.63 7.88
C SER A 740 15.91 -5.55 8.31
N GLY A 741 15.87 -5.86 9.62
CA GLY A 741 14.84 -6.64 10.26
C GLY A 741 13.55 -5.87 10.59
N GLY A 742 13.54 -4.53 10.56
CA GLY A 742 12.37 -3.69 10.89
C GLY A 742 12.02 -3.60 12.39
N PHE A 743 11.25 -2.57 12.74
CA PHE A 743 10.79 -2.23 14.10
C PHE A 743 9.27 -2.39 14.21
N GLY A 744 8.81 -2.90 15.36
CA GLY A 744 7.38 -2.96 15.71
C GLY A 744 6.89 -1.73 16.47
N VAL A 745 5.57 -1.56 16.54
CA VAL A 745 4.93 -0.40 17.20
C VAL A 745 5.33 -0.25 18.66
N THR A 746 5.38 -1.35 19.42
CA THR A 746 5.79 -1.34 20.83
C THR A 746 7.21 -0.78 21.02
N PHE A 747 8.14 -1.14 20.12
CA PHE A 747 9.50 -0.61 20.17
C PHE A 747 9.49 0.90 19.93
N LEU A 748 8.79 1.36 18.88
CA LEU A 748 8.71 2.78 18.53
C LEU A 748 8.06 3.62 19.65
N PHE A 749 7.04 3.10 20.33
CA PHE A 749 6.45 3.76 21.50
C PHE A 749 7.42 3.83 22.66
N ASN A 750 8.13 2.74 22.96
CA ASN A 750 9.12 2.73 24.03
C ASN A 750 10.27 3.71 23.75
N ASP A 751 10.76 3.77 22.51
CA ASP A 751 11.81 4.70 22.09
C ASP A 751 11.35 6.15 22.27
N PHE A 752 10.13 6.48 21.80
CA PHE A 752 9.52 7.79 22.01
C PHE A 752 9.36 8.15 23.49
N MET A 753 8.81 7.24 24.30
CA MET A 753 8.62 7.47 25.74
C MET A 753 9.95 7.64 26.49
N ALA A 754 11.00 6.94 26.07
CA ALA A 754 12.34 7.09 26.64
C ALA A 754 12.93 8.48 26.28
N ASP A 755 12.84 8.88 25.02
CA ASP A 755 13.32 10.18 24.53
C ASP A 755 12.59 11.37 25.17
N GLN A 756 11.29 11.21 25.44
CA GLN A 756 10.50 12.26 26.11
C GLN A 756 10.68 12.31 27.63
N ASN A 757 11.33 11.32 28.24
CA ASN A 757 11.56 11.27 29.69
C ASN A 757 13.05 11.15 30.05
N GLN A 758 13.98 11.63 29.23
CA GLN A 758 15.43 11.48 29.45
C GLN A 758 15.93 12.04 30.80
N ASP A 759 15.27 13.06 31.34
CA ASP A 759 15.58 13.65 32.66
C ASP A 759 14.95 12.87 33.83
N ALA A 760 14.20 11.80 33.55
CA ALA A 760 13.46 11.00 34.53
C ALA A 760 12.62 11.86 35.49
N ARG A 761 11.94 12.89 34.98
CA ARG A 761 11.08 13.80 35.79
C ARG A 761 9.71 13.23 36.07
N GLY A 762 9.30 12.18 35.34
CA GLY A 762 7.98 11.57 35.49
C GLY A 762 6.83 12.46 35.04
N ASP A 763 7.11 13.48 34.22
CA ASP A 763 6.12 14.30 33.51
C ASP A 763 6.11 14.01 31.99
N GLY A 764 6.96 13.08 31.52
CA GLY A 764 7.00 12.62 30.15
C GLY A 764 5.71 11.91 29.71
N ILE A 765 5.48 11.88 28.40
CA ILE A 765 4.32 11.26 27.77
C ILE A 765 4.40 9.74 27.94
N LEU A 766 3.31 9.14 28.42
CA LEU A 766 3.13 7.69 28.48
C LEU A 766 2.19 7.25 27.37
N ILE A 767 2.51 6.17 26.68
CA ILE A 767 1.66 5.58 25.63
C ILE A 767 1.11 4.24 26.13
N VAL A 768 -0.20 4.07 25.98
CA VAL A 768 -0.88 2.78 26.12
C VAL A 768 -1.24 2.28 24.74
N ASP A 769 -0.67 1.15 24.35
CA ASP A 769 -0.92 0.51 23.07
C ASP A 769 -2.24 -0.26 23.09
N GLU A 770 -3.26 0.27 22.41
CA GLU A 770 -4.54 -0.41 22.12
C GLU A 770 -4.70 -0.63 20.59
N THR A 771 -3.60 -0.64 19.85
CA THR A 771 -3.62 -0.71 18.37
C THR A 771 -3.86 -2.14 17.85
N GLY A 772 -3.45 -3.15 18.62
CA GLY A 772 -3.50 -4.56 18.22
C GLY A 772 -2.46 -4.96 17.15
N ILE A 773 -1.52 -4.07 16.82
CA ILE A 773 -0.51 -4.29 15.78
C ILE A 773 0.67 -5.07 16.38
N ASN A 774 0.86 -6.31 15.92
CA ASN A 774 1.96 -7.18 16.38
C ASN A 774 3.07 -7.37 15.33
N GLU A 775 2.92 -6.76 14.15
CA GLU A 775 3.87 -6.89 13.05
C GLU A 775 4.88 -5.72 12.99
N LYS A 776 5.86 -5.83 12.10
CA LYS A 776 6.86 -4.79 11.87
C LYS A 776 6.26 -3.69 11.03
N VAL A 777 6.51 -2.44 11.39
CA VAL A 777 5.87 -1.28 10.78
C VAL A 777 6.86 -0.25 10.23
N SER A 778 8.11 -0.24 10.69
CA SER A 778 9.10 0.73 10.18
C SER A 778 10.51 0.15 10.02
N ARG A 779 11.29 0.71 9.07
CA ARG A 779 12.69 0.38 8.84
C ARG A 779 13.63 1.19 9.73
N GLU A 780 13.19 2.36 10.18
CA GLU A 780 13.98 3.32 10.92
C GLU A 780 13.27 3.72 12.22
N SER A 781 14.02 3.89 13.31
CA SER A 781 13.52 4.57 14.50
C SER A 781 13.94 6.03 14.43
N PRO A 782 13.04 7.02 14.58
CA PRO A 782 13.42 8.42 14.61
C PRO A 782 13.92 8.85 16.00
N CYS A 783 14.79 9.85 16.04
CA CYS A 783 15.16 10.54 17.27
C CYS A 783 14.01 11.47 17.70
N TRP A 784 13.49 11.29 18.92
CA TRP A 784 12.41 12.10 19.47
C TRP A 784 12.88 12.97 20.63
N GLU A 785 14.18 13.22 20.76
CA GLU A 785 14.72 14.12 21.77
C GLU A 785 14.03 15.51 21.65
N ARG A 786 13.60 16.09 22.79
CA ARG A 786 13.01 17.44 22.95
C ARG A 786 11.48 17.56 22.79
N PRO A 787 10.85 18.60 23.38
CA PRO A 787 9.40 18.80 23.31
C PRO A 787 8.85 19.07 21.90
N GLU A 788 9.67 19.66 21.00
CA GLU A 788 9.24 19.92 19.62
C GLU A 788 8.93 18.64 18.83
N ALA A 789 9.42 17.49 19.29
CA ALA A 789 9.21 16.18 18.70
C ALA A 789 7.77 15.67 18.84
N ILE A 790 7.01 16.17 19.83
CA ILE A 790 5.70 15.65 20.23
C ILE A 790 4.69 15.74 19.07
N ASP A 791 4.55 16.91 18.45
CA ASP A 791 3.61 17.12 17.35
C ASP A 791 4.06 16.38 16.08
N MET A 792 5.37 16.29 15.86
CA MET A 792 5.95 15.55 14.74
C MET A 792 5.69 14.05 14.87
N ALA A 793 5.88 13.49 16.06
CA ALA A 793 5.61 12.08 16.35
C ALA A 793 4.12 11.77 16.17
N ARG A 794 3.21 12.58 16.72
CA ARG A 794 1.76 12.41 16.52
C ARG A 794 1.39 12.37 15.04
N LYS A 795 1.93 13.33 14.26
CA LYS A 795 1.69 13.40 12.83
C LYS A 795 2.25 12.18 12.10
N TRP A 796 3.49 11.79 12.41
CA TRP A 796 4.14 10.64 11.77
C TRP A 796 3.40 9.33 12.09
N PHE A 797 3.01 9.09 13.34
CA PHE A 797 2.24 7.89 13.71
C PHE A 797 0.87 7.83 12.99
N ALA A 798 0.19 8.97 12.85
CA ALA A 798 -1.08 9.05 12.14
C ALA A 798 -0.93 8.87 10.61
N ASP A 799 0.05 9.53 10.00
CA ASP A 799 0.26 9.53 8.55
C ASP A 799 0.87 8.20 8.05
N GLU A 800 1.75 7.59 8.84
CA GLU A 800 2.45 6.35 8.46
C GLU A 800 1.69 5.08 8.84
N PHE A 801 1.03 5.07 10.01
CA PHE A 801 0.42 3.85 10.55
C PHE A 801 -1.08 3.97 10.81
N GLY A 802 -1.73 5.13 10.61
CA GLY A 802 -3.13 5.30 10.99
C GLY A 802 -3.37 5.25 12.50
N ILE A 803 -2.33 5.48 13.30
CA ILE A 803 -2.41 5.48 14.76
C ILE A 803 -2.78 6.89 15.24
N THR A 804 -3.87 6.97 15.99
CA THR A 804 -4.31 8.20 16.65
C THR A 804 -4.17 8.05 18.15
N PHE A 805 -4.00 9.18 18.86
CA PHE A 805 -3.85 9.19 20.30
C PHE A 805 -4.99 9.99 20.94
N THR A 806 -5.62 9.40 21.96
CA THR A 806 -6.52 10.13 22.86
C THR A 806 -5.86 10.30 24.22
N GLU A 807 -6.04 11.47 24.84
CA GLU A 807 -5.53 11.72 26.18
C GLU A 807 -6.53 11.24 27.23
N GLU A 808 -6.04 10.42 28.15
CA GLU A 808 -6.82 9.91 29.29
C GLU A 808 -5.95 9.97 30.55
N THR A 809 -6.59 10.09 31.71
CA THR A 809 -5.90 9.92 32.99
C THR A 809 -6.07 8.49 33.47
N ARG A 810 -4.97 7.75 33.65
CA ARG A 810 -4.99 6.39 34.20
C ARG A 810 -4.13 6.33 35.45
N THR A 811 -4.57 5.57 36.45
CA THR A 811 -3.72 5.25 37.60
C THR A 811 -2.70 4.20 37.17
N MET A 812 -1.41 4.51 37.30
CA MET A 812 -0.33 3.62 36.89
C MET A 812 0.76 3.54 37.94
N THR A 813 1.45 2.41 37.97
CA THR A 813 2.67 2.25 38.76
C THR A 813 3.77 3.15 38.19
N THR A 814 4.23 4.09 39.02
CA THR A 814 5.41 4.91 38.78
C THR A 814 6.50 4.45 39.74
N TYR A 815 7.71 4.29 39.21
CA TYR A 815 8.88 3.89 39.96
C TYR A 815 9.64 5.14 40.40
N VAL A 816 9.55 5.49 41.68
CA VAL A 816 10.15 6.71 42.22
C VAL A 816 11.47 6.40 42.89
N ILE A 817 12.55 6.95 42.36
CA ILE A 817 13.88 6.87 42.96
C ILE A 817 14.08 8.06 43.89
N ARG A 818 14.40 7.78 45.15
CA ARG A 818 14.56 8.79 46.20
C ARG A 818 15.65 8.41 47.18
N ARG A 819 16.02 9.32 48.09
CA ARG A 819 16.93 8.98 49.19
C ARG A 819 16.25 8.00 50.14
N LYS A 820 17.00 7.01 50.60
CA LYS A 820 16.56 6.08 51.63
C LYS A 820 16.26 6.85 52.92
N GLY A 821 15.07 6.64 53.46
CA GLY A 821 14.56 7.29 54.67
C GLY A 821 15.22 6.81 55.95
#